data_AF-A0A1G0Z7I6-F1
#
_entry.id   AF-A0A1G0Z7I6-F1
#
_cell.length_a   1.000
_cell.length_b   1.000
_cell.length_c   1.000
_cell.angle_alpha   90.00
_cell.angle_beta   90.00
_cell.angle_gamma   90.00
#
_symmetry.space_group_name_H-M   'P 1'
#
loop_
_entity.id
_entity.type
_entity.pdbx_description
1 polymer ?
#
loop_
_entity_poly.entity_id
_entity_poly.type
_entity_poly.pdbx_seq_one_letter_code
_entity_poly.pdbx_strand_id
1 'polypeptide(L)'
;MKKIYQILAVPVLILGIAIGSVAQEKAADAIKSAQQKLQAKDFAGALKDADQAIALAGDNANERISAIFMKGQVAEAIRDFAKAKGEYAKIAADEKATLPQKITAMNKTAAVLIAEKMMDEARAEYAKIAGMPGATPVDIINAKFATAKTYENQRDYDKANGIYSEVYSDAETPKQQKIQAIRNSAAVLLKRCRYDEARAEYAKILSIPDLKINEKLDVSKNFAVTYERQGEFAKAREEYAKAAAFEGLDAKGKANVLTGVAGTYKRESDLVNMKKTMAAISELVPAPDFSLLRDYAMLAAAKGDSNEEEAALTQILSISGINNAQYADALFKRIGNLAANQKNEEAKKLASDSIANARLSEEQKFLCSLLSVGFGVAKGASIDPKSIPAKSLDAEKQARLYNDAAKVFMRARNYEIARFFGDKADAMFRDNPQYVYECKFMDKSPFGVSGWQNSEIVKDPSRRETRFEEYNRKAADLLINDVNVVRDVGRGEAKKNNAGFYMSADSRGWHVYVHCQDDQVEQVLAGLAKSGSLEMYFVPGKGECYYQWMITLPSEKTNFIEWMSPNRNYRKMDDYFKVEIAPVDDGFGVYMFFPWDLVYDKLPQEGDLWTFGLVNWSRSGGFTWGSGQVHELNKFGKVKFTGVDKYMPAVRRALVMKAFANYKMTSAAATTFWKDEVKGDRDFYEKSLLPEIEKFNELGKLVKPEMTQADADMLFEKAVPDWMEFDYLVSELRTEYLQNKFLTQ
;
A
#
# COMPACT_ATOMS: atom_id res chain seq x y z
N MET A 1 6.16 -9.02 -9.52
CA MET A 1 6.39 -9.43 -10.93
C MET A 1 7.84 -9.85 -11.27
N LYS A 2 8.83 -9.86 -10.36
CA LYS A 2 10.23 -10.25 -10.66
C LYS A 2 10.60 -11.74 -10.49
N LYS A 3 9.66 -12.64 -10.12
CA LYS A 3 9.97 -14.04 -9.75
C LYS A 3 9.57 -15.13 -10.76
N ILE A 4 9.02 -14.78 -11.93
CA ILE A 4 8.59 -15.80 -12.92
C ILE A 4 9.74 -16.23 -13.88
N TYR A 5 10.87 -15.50 -13.93
CA TYR A 5 11.96 -15.79 -14.87
C TYR A 5 12.97 -16.89 -14.43
N GLN A 6 12.80 -17.56 -13.30
CA GLN A 6 13.85 -18.44 -12.74
C GLN A 6 13.66 -19.96 -12.91
N ILE A 7 12.64 -20.45 -13.64
CA ILE A 7 12.37 -21.91 -13.74
C ILE A 7 12.78 -22.57 -15.07
N LEU A 8 13.26 -21.82 -16.06
CA LEU A 8 13.82 -22.43 -17.29
C LEU A 8 15.21 -21.86 -17.59
N ALA A 9 16.21 -22.32 -16.84
CA ALA A 9 17.59 -22.31 -17.33
C ALA A 9 17.68 -23.35 -18.45
N VAL A 10 17.35 -22.94 -19.67
CA VAL A 10 17.52 -23.76 -20.87
C VAL A 10 19.04 -23.91 -21.10
N PRO A 11 19.55 -25.13 -21.37
CA PRO A 11 20.96 -25.32 -21.69
C PRO A 11 21.33 -24.47 -22.91
N VAL A 12 22.45 -23.76 -22.81
CA VAL A 12 23.10 -23.13 -23.95
C VAL A 12 23.45 -24.26 -24.93
N LEU A 13 22.86 -24.20 -26.12
CA LEU A 13 23.20 -25.07 -27.25
C LEU A 13 24.62 -24.68 -27.70
N ILE A 14 25.64 -25.34 -27.14
CA ILE A 14 27.01 -25.27 -27.64
C ILE A 14 27.10 -26.31 -28.76
N LEU A 15 26.97 -25.87 -30.00
CA LEU A 15 27.17 -26.70 -31.19
C LEU A 15 28.67 -26.74 -31.52
N GLY A 16 29.17 -27.95 -31.75
CA GLY A 16 30.56 -28.20 -32.17
C GLY A 16 30.86 -27.49 -33.49
N ILE A 17 32.01 -26.82 -33.53
CA ILE A 17 32.52 -26.08 -34.69
C ILE A 17 32.94 -27.12 -35.74
N ALA A 18 32.03 -27.45 -36.66
CA ALA A 18 32.42 -27.92 -37.97
C ALA A 18 32.89 -26.69 -38.78
N ILE A 19 33.92 -26.86 -39.61
CA ILE A 19 34.45 -25.80 -40.49
C ILE A 19 33.32 -25.40 -41.45
N GLY A 20 32.61 -24.33 -41.08
CA GLY A 20 31.46 -23.84 -41.82
C GLY A 20 31.88 -22.96 -42.99
N SER A 21 30.99 -22.82 -43.97
CA SER A 21 31.20 -21.86 -45.06
C SER A 21 31.17 -20.43 -44.51
N VAL A 22 31.81 -19.48 -45.21
CA VAL A 22 31.85 -18.05 -44.82
C VAL A 22 30.45 -17.45 -44.60
N ALA A 23 29.40 -17.99 -45.23
CA ALA A 23 28.02 -17.57 -45.02
C ALA A 23 27.47 -17.99 -43.65
N GLN A 24 27.83 -19.18 -43.17
CA GLN A 24 27.41 -19.73 -41.87
C GLN A 24 27.98 -18.92 -40.71
N GLU A 25 29.27 -18.58 -40.79
CA GLU A 25 29.95 -17.76 -39.79
C GLU A 25 29.30 -16.37 -39.68
N LYS A 26 28.96 -15.75 -40.82
CA LYS A 26 28.26 -14.45 -40.85
C LYS A 26 26.84 -14.51 -40.27
N ALA A 27 26.10 -15.59 -40.47
CA ALA A 27 24.78 -15.77 -39.87
C ALA A 27 24.87 -15.93 -38.34
N ALA A 28 25.84 -16.72 -37.85
CA ALA A 28 26.09 -16.90 -36.43
C ALA A 28 26.50 -15.57 -35.74
N ASP A 29 27.37 -14.79 -36.38
CA ASP A 29 27.76 -13.46 -35.89
C ASP A 29 26.58 -12.50 -35.79
N ALA A 30 25.69 -12.50 -36.79
CA ALA A 30 24.48 -11.69 -36.77
C ALA A 30 23.52 -12.11 -35.62
N ILE A 31 23.37 -13.41 -35.35
CA ILE A 31 22.59 -13.89 -34.19
C ILE A 31 23.21 -13.42 -32.86
N LYS A 32 24.53 -13.53 -32.72
CA LYS A 32 25.25 -13.08 -31.52
C LYS A 32 25.11 -11.57 -31.31
N SER A 33 25.22 -10.79 -32.38
CA SER A 33 25.00 -9.34 -32.36
C SER A 33 23.56 -9.00 -31.95
N ALA A 34 22.56 -9.70 -32.51
CA ALA A 34 21.16 -9.53 -32.12
C ALA A 34 20.95 -9.80 -30.62
N GLN A 35 21.58 -10.84 -30.07
CA GLN A 35 21.49 -11.18 -28.66
C GLN A 35 22.13 -10.11 -27.75
N GLN A 36 23.29 -9.58 -28.12
CA GLN A 36 23.95 -8.48 -27.40
C GLN A 36 23.09 -7.22 -27.39
N LYS A 37 22.49 -6.87 -28.55
CA LYS A 37 21.57 -5.72 -28.66
C LYS A 37 20.29 -5.91 -27.86
N LEU A 38 19.72 -7.12 -27.84
CA LEU A 38 18.57 -7.44 -26.98
C LEU A 38 18.91 -7.23 -25.50
N GLN A 39 20.09 -7.67 -25.04
CA GLN A 39 20.55 -7.44 -23.67
C GLN A 39 20.77 -5.95 -23.37
N ALA A 40 21.26 -5.19 -24.35
CA ALA A 40 21.40 -3.74 -24.28
C ALA A 40 20.06 -2.97 -24.42
N LYS A 41 18.94 -3.67 -24.66
CA LYS A 41 17.60 -3.11 -24.95
C LYS A 41 17.52 -2.28 -26.23
N ASP A 42 18.45 -2.48 -27.16
CA ASP A 42 18.34 -1.99 -28.54
C ASP A 42 17.48 -2.98 -29.36
N PHE A 43 16.16 -2.90 -29.18
CA PHE A 43 15.23 -3.84 -29.81
C PHE A 43 15.18 -3.68 -31.34
N ALA A 44 15.30 -2.46 -31.86
CA ALA A 44 15.29 -2.20 -33.29
C ALA A 44 16.56 -2.76 -33.95
N GLY A 45 17.72 -2.54 -33.35
CA GLY A 45 18.98 -3.13 -33.82
C GLY A 45 19.00 -4.65 -33.69
N ALA A 46 18.46 -5.20 -32.60
CA ALA A 46 18.34 -6.66 -32.44
C ALA A 46 17.44 -7.29 -33.50
N LEU A 47 16.32 -6.64 -33.84
CA LEU A 47 15.42 -7.11 -34.89
C LEU A 47 16.08 -7.09 -36.27
N LYS A 48 16.78 -6.00 -36.60
CA LYS A 48 17.53 -5.85 -37.86
C LYS A 48 18.58 -6.95 -38.02
N ASP A 49 19.34 -7.22 -36.97
CA ASP A 49 20.39 -8.24 -36.99
C ASP A 49 19.79 -9.66 -37.09
N ALA A 50 18.65 -9.92 -36.45
CA ALA A 50 17.93 -11.19 -36.60
C ALA A 50 17.42 -11.39 -38.04
N ASP A 51 16.88 -10.35 -38.68
CA ASP A 51 16.46 -10.41 -40.09
C ASP A 51 17.64 -10.64 -41.03
N GLN A 52 18.77 -9.97 -40.76
CA GLN A 52 20.01 -10.19 -41.50
C GLN A 52 20.52 -11.63 -41.34
N ALA A 53 20.46 -12.20 -40.12
CA ALA A 53 20.84 -13.59 -39.88
C ALA A 53 19.96 -14.58 -40.67
N ILE A 54 18.65 -14.33 -40.77
CA ILE A 54 17.74 -15.15 -41.60
C ILE A 54 18.17 -15.10 -43.07
N ALA A 55 18.50 -13.92 -43.59
CA ALA A 55 18.93 -13.77 -44.98
C ALA A 55 20.29 -14.44 -45.27
N LEU A 56 21.21 -14.41 -44.30
CA LEU A 56 22.55 -14.99 -44.42
C LEU A 56 22.57 -16.52 -44.25
N ALA A 57 21.63 -17.08 -43.49
CA ALA A 57 21.57 -18.51 -43.20
C ALA A 57 21.38 -19.38 -44.46
N GLY A 58 20.77 -18.83 -45.53
CA GLY A 58 20.52 -19.55 -46.78
C GLY A 58 19.78 -20.88 -46.53
N ASP A 59 20.38 -21.98 -47.00
CA ASP A 59 19.84 -23.34 -46.83
C ASP A 59 20.16 -24.00 -45.48
N ASN A 60 20.96 -23.35 -44.63
CA ASN A 60 21.27 -23.87 -43.29
C ASN A 60 20.07 -23.71 -42.36
N ALA A 61 19.31 -24.81 -42.21
CA ALA A 61 18.12 -24.83 -41.37
C ALA A 61 18.40 -24.44 -39.91
N ASN A 62 19.54 -24.83 -39.33
CA ASN A 62 19.84 -24.57 -37.92
C ASN A 62 20.05 -23.08 -37.63
N GLU A 63 20.81 -22.40 -38.49
CA GLU A 63 21.03 -20.95 -38.36
C GLU A 63 19.74 -20.17 -38.65
N ARG A 64 18.99 -20.58 -39.68
CA ARG A 64 17.70 -19.96 -40.00
C ARG A 64 16.72 -20.07 -38.83
N ILE A 65 16.58 -21.25 -38.24
CA ILE A 65 15.71 -21.49 -37.08
C ILE A 65 16.17 -20.67 -35.87
N SER A 66 17.48 -20.61 -35.61
CA SER A 66 18.03 -19.82 -34.50
C SER A 66 17.75 -18.33 -34.67
N ALA A 67 17.83 -17.82 -35.91
CA ALA A 67 17.53 -16.43 -36.24
C ALA A 67 16.01 -16.12 -36.12
N ILE A 68 15.13 -17.01 -36.58
CA ILE A 68 13.68 -16.89 -36.37
C ILE A 68 13.35 -16.90 -34.87
N PHE A 69 14.02 -17.77 -34.09
CA PHE A 69 13.82 -17.85 -32.65
C PHE A 69 14.22 -16.54 -31.96
N MET A 70 15.36 -15.97 -32.35
CA MET A 70 15.82 -14.66 -31.87
C MET A 70 14.81 -13.56 -32.19
N LYS A 71 14.25 -13.56 -33.40
CA LYS A 71 13.20 -12.62 -33.80
C LYS A 71 11.95 -12.72 -32.92
N GLY A 72 11.53 -13.95 -32.59
CA GLY A 72 10.47 -14.20 -31.62
C GLY A 72 10.77 -13.64 -30.22
N GLN A 73 12.01 -13.79 -29.73
CA GLN A 73 12.42 -13.23 -28.42
C GLN A 73 12.44 -11.70 -28.40
N VAL A 74 12.85 -11.06 -29.49
CA VAL A 74 12.77 -9.60 -29.62
C VAL A 74 11.32 -9.13 -29.58
N ALA A 75 10.42 -9.82 -30.30
CA ALA A 75 8.99 -9.53 -30.28
C ALA A 75 8.37 -9.71 -28.88
N GLU A 76 8.75 -10.76 -28.15
CA GLU A 76 8.37 -10.99 -26.74
C GLU A 76 8.81 -9.80 -25.86
N ALA A 77 10.06 -9.35 -26.00
CA ALA A 77 10.63 -8.27 -25.17
C ALA A 77 9.94 -6.91 -25.38
N ILE A 78 9.48 -6.62 -26.60
CA ILE A 78 8.70 -5.40 -26.90
C ILE A 78 7.19 -5.58 -26.69
N ARG A 79 6.75 -6.76 -26.22
CA ARG A 79 5.34 -7.14 -25.99
C ARG A 79 4.47 -7.18 -27.25
N ASP A 80 5.07 -7.43 -28.41
CA ASP A 80 4.35 -7.78 -29.63
C ASP A 80 4.09 -9.30 -29.63
N PHE A 81 3.13 -9.72 -28.81
CA PHE A 81 2.85 -11.14 -28.57
C PHE A 81 2.28 -11.85 -29.80
N ALA A 82 1.53 -11.15 -30.65
CA ALA A 82 1.04 -11.70 -31.91
C ALA A 82 2.21 -12.06 -32.83
N LYS A 83 3.17 -11.14 -33.00
CA LYS A 83 4.37 -11.39 -33.79
C LYS A 83 5.26 -12.48 -33.18
N ALA A 84 5.44 -12.48 -31.85
CA ALA A 84 6.22 -13.51 -31.17
C ALA A 84 5.66 -14.91 -31.43
N LYS A 85 4.34 -15.10 -31.23
CA LYS A 85 3.65 -16.36 -31.56
C LYS A 85 3.79 -16.73 -33.03
N GLY A 86 3.66 -15.75 -33.94
CA GLY A 86 3.85 -15.95 -35.37
C GLY A 86 5.25 -16.46 -35.73
N GLU A 87 6.31 -15.92 -35.14
CA GLU A 87 7.68 -16.39 -35.40
C GLU A 87 7.93 -17.79 -34.82
N TYR A 88 7.45 -18.08 -33.61
CA TYR A 88 7.58 -19.43 -33.03
C TYR A 88 6.78 -20.49 -33.79
N ALA A 89 5.59 -20.14 -34.30
CA ALA A 89 4.79 -21.02 -35.14
C ALA A 89 5.51 -21.42 -36.44
N LYS A 90 6.31 -20.52 -37.03
CA LYS A 90 7.14 -20.85 -38.21
C LYS A 90 8.15 -21.96 -37.89
N ILE A 91 8.77 -21.93 -36.72
CA ILE A 91 9.73 -22.98 -36.30
C ILE A 91 9.01 -24.31 -36.07
N ALA A 92 7.85 -24.28 -35.41
CA ALA A 92 7.07 -25.49 -35.16
C ALA A 92 6.61 -26.18 -36.46
N ALA A 93 6.31 -25.38 -37.49
CA ALA A 93 5.86 -25.86 -38.81
C ALA A 93 7.01 -26.22 -39.78
N ASP A 94 8.25 -25.80 -39.55
CA ASP A 94 9.37 -26.06 -40.47
C ASP A 94 9.75 -27.56 -40.47
N GLU A 95 9.71 -28.21 -41.64
CA GLU A 95 10.07 -29.62 -41.79
C GLU A 95 11.54 -29.90 -41.51
N LYS A 96 12.42 -28.91 -41.73
CA LYS A 96 13.85 -29.03 -41.45
C LYS A 96 14.19 -28.76 -39.98
N ALA A 97 13.22 -28.33 -39.16
CA ALA A 97 13.42 -28.15 -37.73
C ALA A 97 13.50 -29.48 -37.01
N THR A 98 14.54 -29.63 -36.18
CA THR A 98 14.69 -30.78 -35.28
C THR A 98 13.57 -30.78 -34.23
N LEU A 99 13.23 -31.96 -33.73
CA LEU A 99 12.21 -32.09 -32.69
C LEU A 99 12.47 -31.20 -31.45
N PRO A 100 13.69 -31.10 -30.89
CA PRO A 100 13.98 -30.18 -29.79
C PRO A 100 13.73 -28.70 -30.13
N GLN A 101 14.01 -28.27 -31.37
CA GLN A 101 13.72 -26.91 -31.80
C GLN A 101 12.21 -26.65 -31.85
N LYS A 102 11.43 -27.60 -32.36
CA LYS A 102 9.96 -27.52 -32.39
C LYS A 102 9.38 -27.43 -30.98
N ILE A 103 9.79 -28.33 -30.08
CA ILE A 103 9.36 -28.34 -28.67
C ILE A 103 9.71 -27.00 -27.98
N THR A 104 10.91 -26.46 -28.24
CA THR A 104 11.33 -25.17 -27.66
C THR A 104 10.45 -24.01 -28.15
N ALA A 105 10.12 -23.98 -29.45
CA ALA A 105 9.23 -22.96 -30.01
C ALA A 105 7.79 -23.07 -29.46
N MET A 106 7.26 -24.28 -29.27
CA MET A 106 5.94 -24.51 -28.68
C MET A 106 5.90 -24.08 -27.21
N ASN A 107 6.93 -24.44 -26.42
CA ASN A 107 7.07 -23.96 -25.03
C ASN A 107 7.10 -22.44 -24.95
N LYS A 108 7.77 -21.76 -25.90
CA LYS A 108 7.79 -20.31 -25.99
C LYS A 108 6.44 -19.71 -26.37
N THR A 109 5.73 -20.33 -27.31
CA THR A 109 4.35 -19.95 -27.67
C THR A 109 3.43 -20.04 -26.45
N ALA A 110 3.50 -21.13 -25.69
CA ALA A 110 2.75 -21.29 -24.45
C ALA A 110 3.10 -20.24 -23.38
N ALA A 111 4.39 -19.90 -23.23
CA ALA A 111 4.82 -18.85 -22.30
C ALA A 111 4.26 -17.46 -22.68
N VAL A 112 4.19 -17.14 -23.97
CA VAL A 112 3.55 -15.91 -24.48
C VAL A 112 2.04 -15.92 -24.17
N LEU A 113 1.35 -17.03 -24.42
CA LEU A 113 -0.06 -17.20 -24.09
C LEU A 113 -0.33 -17.02 -22.59
N ILE A 114 0.54 -17.55 -21.72
CA ILE A 114 0.47 -17.33 -20.27
C ILE A 114 0.63 -15.84 -19.92
N ALA A 115 1.54 -15.12 -20.59
CA ALA A 115 1.72 -13.68 -20.39
C ALA A 115 0.47 -12.88 -20.82
N GLU A 116 -0.25 -13.34 -21.84
CA GLU A 116 -1.55 -12.84 -22.29
C GLU A 116 -2.74 -13.33 -21.45
N LYS A 117 -2.49 -14.15 -20.42
CA LYS A 117 -3.50 -14.80 -19.55
C LYS A 117 -4.42 -15.79 -20.28
N MET A 118 -4.01 -16.28 -21.45
CA MET A 118 -4.68 -17.29 -22.27
C MET A 118 -4.24 -18.70 -21.82
N MET A 119 -4.72 -19.11 -20.64
CA MET A 119 -4.23 -20.34 -19.98
C MET A 119 -4.68 -21.63 -20.68
N ASP A 120 -5.90 -21.65 -21.23
CA ASP A 120 -6.42 -22.83 -21.93
C ASP A 120 -5.69 -23.08 -23.24
N GLU A 121 -5.37 -22.02 -23.96
CA GLU A 121 -4.59 -22.07 -25.19
C GLU A 121 -3.15 -22.49 -24.91
N ALA A 122 -2.56 -22.00 -23.81
CA ALA A 122 -1.23 -22.45 -23.38
C ALA A 122 -1.22 -23.95 -23.05
N ARG A 123 -2.26 -24.45 -22.38
CA ARG A 123 -2.43 -25.90 -22.12
C ARG A 123 -2.61 -26.70 -23.41
N ALA A 124 -3.36 -26.18 -24.37
CA ALA A 124 -3.51 -26.81 -25.68
C ALA A 124 -2.16 -26.92 -26.40
N GLU A 125 -1.29 -25.92 -26.28
CA GLU A 125 0.06 -25.97 -26.84
C GLU A 125 0.94 -27.04 -26.16
N TYR A 126 0.88 -27.17 -24.84
CA TYR A 126 1.57 -28.26 -24.12
C TYR A 126 1.01 -29.64 -24.48
N ALA A 127 -0.30 -29.77 -24.70
CA ALA A 127 -0.92 -31.02 -25.13
C ALA A 127 -0.42 -31.47 -26.51
N LYS A 128 -0.13 -30.53 -27.42
CA LYS A 128 0.48 -30.87 -28.72
C LYS A 128 1.87 -31.48 -28.55
N ILE A 129 2.70 -30.98 -27.63
CA ILE A 129 4.04 -31.54 -27.34
C ILE A 129 3.92 -33.01 -26.91
N ALA A 130 2.95 -33.33 -26.06
CA ALA A 130 2.71 -34.69 -25.59
C ALA A 130 2.31 -35.67 -26.72
N GLY A 131 1.71 -35.17 -27.81
CA GLY A 131 1.31 -35.95 -28.97
C GLY A 131 2.31 -35.98 -30.13
N MET A 132 3.48 -35.36 -29.99
CA MET A 132 4.45 -35.29 -31.10
C MET A 132 5.15 -36.64 -31.32
N PRO A 133 5.18 -37.17 -32.56
CA PRO A 133 5.98 -38.34 -32.90
C PRO A 133 7.46 -38.13 -32.56
N GLY A 134 8.03 -39.05 -31.77
CA GLY A 134 9.43 -39.01 -31.34
C GLY A 134 9.70 -38.18 -30.07
N ALA A 135 8.68 -37.56 -29.45
CA ALA A 135 8.84 -36.91 -28.15
C ALA A 135 9.33 -37.92 -27.10
N THR A 136 10.37 -37.56 -26.35
CA THR A 136 10.88 -38.45 -25.30
C THR A 136 9.94 -38.45 -24.09
N PRO A 137 9.97 -39.49 -23.24
CA PRO A 137 9.21 -39.48 -21.99
C PRO A 137 9.45 -38.22 -21.15
N VAL A 138 10.69 -37.70 -21.15
CA VAL A 138 11.06 -36.47 -20.43
C VAL A 138 10.35 -35.24 -21.02
N ASP A 139 10.24 -35.15 -22.34
CA ASP A 139 9.53 -34.04 -23.00
C ASP A 139 8.04 -34.02 -22.63
N ILE A 140 7.41 -35.20 -22.67
CA ILE A 140 5.99 -35.38 -22.31
C ILE A 140 5.77 -34.99 -20.84
N ILE A 141 6.63 -35.44 -19.93
CA ILE A 141 6.54 -35.11 -18.51
C ILE A 141 6.74 -33.61 -18.27
N ASN A 142 7.69 -32.97 -18.95
CA ASN A 142 7.91 -31.53 -18.81
C ASN A 142 6.69 -30.73 -19.29
N ALA A 143 6.03 -31.16 -20.37
CA ALA A 143 4.77 -30.57 -20.83
C ALA A 143 3.63 -30.76 -19.80
N LYS A 144 3.55 -31.93 -19.13
CA LYS A 144 2.62 -32.16 -18.01
C LYS A 144 2.93 -31.23 -16.83
N PHE A 145 4.18 -31.06 -16.43
CA PHE A 145 4.57 -30.12 -15.36
C PHE A 145 4.22 -28.67 -15.70
N ALA A 146 4.44 -28.25 -16.94
CA ALA A 146 4.07 -26.91 -17.40
C ALA A 146 2.54 -26.73 -17.39
N THR A 147 1.79 -27.74 -17.81
CA THR A 147 0.32 -27.79 -17.71
C THR A 147 -0.15 -27.64 -16.26
N ALA A 148 0.39 -28.43 -15.33
CA ALA A 148 0.10 -28.30 -13.90
C ALA A 148 0.42 -26.89 -13.37
N LYS A 149 1.51 -26.28 -13.85
CA LYS A 149 1.88 -24.91 -13.47
C LYS A 149 0.86 -23.86 -13.92
N THR A 150 0.21 -24.06 -15.08
CA THR A 150 -0.89 -23.18 -15.51
C THR A 150 -2.07 -23.24 -14.54
N TYR A 151 -2.42 -24.44 -14.05
CA TYR A 151 -3.46 -24.60 -13.03
C TYR A 151 -3.06 -23.98 -11.69
N GLU A 152 -1.80 -24.12 -11.26
CA GLU A 152 -1.29 -23.41 -10.07
C GLU A 152 -1.44 -21.88 -10.19
N ASN A 153 -1.17 -21.31 -11.38
CA ASN A 153 -1.31 -19.87 -11.62
C ASN A 153 -2.77 -19.41 -11.54
N GLN A 154 -3.72 -20.30 -11.91
CA GLN A 154 -5.16 -20.10 -11.72
C GLN A 154 -5.65 -20.47 -10.31
N ARG A 155 -4.75 -20.90 -9.42
CA ARG A 155 -5.07 -21.42 -8.08
C ARG A 155 -5.96 -22.68 -8.07
N ASP A 156 -6.05 -23.38 -9.20
CA ASP A 156 -6.68 -24.70 -9.31
C ASP A 156 -5.69 -25.77 -8.85
N TYR A 157 -5.45 -25.78 -7.54
CA TYR A 157 -4.45 -26.62 -6.91
C TYR A 157 -4.81 -28.11 -6.96
N ASP A 158 -6.09 -28.45 -7.04
CA ASP A 158 -6.54 -29.84 -7.14
C ASP A 158 -6.15 -30.44 -8.50
N LYS A 159 -6.40 -29.74 -9.62
CA LYS A 159 -5.96 -30.20 -10.93
C LYS A 159 -4.44 -30.23 -11.06
N ALA A 160 -3.75 -29.20 -10.53
CA ALA A 160 -2.30 -29.19 -10.52
C ALA A 160 -1.73 -30.40 -9.77
N ASN A 161 -2.26 -30.68 -8.57
CA ASN A 161 -1.82 -31.82 -7.77
C ASN A 161 -2.12 -33.16 -8.45
N GLY A 162 -3.31 -33.30 -9.07
CA GLY A 162 -3.68 -34.50 -9.82
C GLY A 162 -2.69 -34.84 -10.94
N ILE A 163 -2.24 -33.84 -11.70
CA ILE A 163 -1.23 -34.04 -12.76
C ILE A 163 0.12 -34.47 -12.16
N TYR A 164 0.56 -33.87 -11.04
CA TYR A 164 1.80 -34.29 -10.39
C TYR A 164 1.70 -35.73 -9.85
N SER A 165 0.55 -36.12 -9.28
CA SER A 165 0.30 -37.48 -8.83
C SER A 165 0.29 -38.49 -9.99
N GLU A 166 -0.26 -38.11 -11.14
CA GLU A 166 -0.24 -38.92 -12.36
C GLU A 166 1.20 -39.19 -12.83
N VAL A 167 2.03 -38.14 -12.94
CA VAL A 167 3.44 -38.26 -13.33
C VAL A 167 4.21 -39.16 -12.36
N TYR A 168 3.97 -39.02 -11.06
CA TYR A 168 4.62 -39.84 -10.05
C TYR A 168 4.23 -41.33 -10.14
N SER A 169 2.95 -41.61 -10.39
CA SER A 169 2.39 -42.97 -10.41
C SER A 169 2.76 -43.75 -11.68
N ASP A 170 3.18 -43.06 -12.73
CA ASP A 170 3.64 -43.68 -13.96
C ASP A 170 4.96 -44.46 -13.75
N ALA A 171 4.93 -45.75 -14.08
CA ALA A 171 6.06 -46.66 -13.92
C ALA A 171 7.28 -46.21 -14.74
N GLU A 172 7.03 -45.67 -15.94
CA GLU A 172 8.05 -45.27 -16.92
C GLU A 172 8.68 -43.90 -16.63
N THR A 173 8.14 -43.15 -15.65
CA THR A 173 8.70 -41.85 -15.27
C THR A 173 10.09 -42.02 -14.66
N PRO A 174 11.14 -41.37 -15.21
CA PRO A 174 12.48 -41.49 -14.67
C PRO A 174 12.61 -40.92 -13.25
N LYS A 175 13.59 -41.43 -12.48
CA LYS A 175 13.78 -41.09 -11.04
C LYS A 175 13.76 -39.59 -10.75
N GLN A 176 14.46 -38.78 -11.56
CA GLN A 176 14.55 -37.33 -11.34
C GLN A 176 13.20 -36.63 -11.53
N GLN A 177 12.43 -37.04 -12.53
CA GLN A 177 11.07 -36.53 -12.78
C GLN A 177 10.10 -36.98 -11.68
N LYS A 178 10.22 -38.21 -11.16
CA LYS A 178 9.44 -38.65 -9.98
C LYS A 178 9.71 -37.75 -8.76
N ILE A 179 10.98 -37.48 -8.45
CA ILE A 179 11.35 -36.56 -7.35
C ILE A 179 10.74 -35.17 -7.57
N GLN A 180 10.83 -34.63 -8.79
CA GLN A 180 10.29 -33.31 -9.10
C GLN A 180 8.75 -33.27 -9.00
N ALA A 181 8.05 -34.31 -9.45
CA ALA A 181 6.60 -34.42 -9.35
C ALA A 181 6.14 -34.37 -7.89
N ILE A 182 6.76 -35.18 -7.02
CA ILE A 182 6.45 -35.22 -5.59
C ILE A 182 6.77 -33.87 -4.92
N ARG A 183 7.90 -33.23 -5.26
CA ARG A 183 8.24 -31.89 -4.74
C ARG A 183 7.19 -30.84 -5.11
N ASN A 184 6.74 -30.86 -6.35
CA ASN A 184 5.72 -29.92 -6.82
C ASN A 184 4.37 -30.19 -6.15
N SER A 185 3.98 -31.47 -6.00
CA SER A 185 2.79 -31.88 -5.26
C SER A 185 2.82 -31.37 -3.81
N ALA A 186 3.91 -31.62 -3.09
CA ALA A 186 4.10 -31.12 -1.72
C ALA A 186 4.02 -29.59 -1.63
N ALA A 187 4.61 -28.87 -2.60
CA ALA A 187 4.55 -27.41 -2.64
C ALA A 187 3.14 -26.88 -2.89
N VAL A 188 2.33 -27.57 -3.71
CA VAL A 188 0.92 -27.24 -3.94
C VAL A 188 0.09 -27.51 -2.67
N LEU A 189 0.30 -28.63 -2.01
CA LEU A 189 -0.35 -28.96 -0.73
C LEU A 189 -0.03 -27.92 0.36
N LEU A 190 1.22 -27.44 0.42
CA LEU A 190 1.63 -26.35 1.32
C LEU A 190 0.90 -25.03 1.04
N LYS A 191 0.64 -24.68 -0.22
CA LYS A 191 -0.15 -23.49 -0.57
C LYS A 191 -1.61 -23.59 -0.10
N ARG A 192 -2.10 -24.81 0.11
CA ARG A 192 -3.43 -25.10 0.65
C ARG A 192 -3.45 -25.35 2.15
N CYS A 193 -2.31 -25.19 2.83
CA CYS A 193 -2.17 -25.51 4.25
C CYS A 193 -2.47 -26.99 4.59
N ARG A 194 -2.32 -27.91 3.63
CA ARG A 194 -2.45 -29.37 3.83
C ARG A 194 -1.10 -29.96 4.27
N TYR A 195 -0.67 -29.61 5.48
CA TYR A 195 0.70 -29.84 5.94
C TYR A 195 1.07 -31.31 6.14
N ASP A 196 0.17 -32.12 6.70
CA ASP A 196 0.40 -33.56 6.90
C ASP A 196 0.59 -34.30 5.58
N GLU A 197 -0.20 -33.93 4.57
CA GLU A 197 -0.08 -34.53 3.24
C GLU A 197 1.19 -34.07 2.53
N ALA A 198 1.58 -32.80 2.67
CA ALA A 198 2.86 -32.32 2.15
C ALA A 198 4.04 -33.07 2.79
N ARG A 199 3.98 -33.36 4.10
CA ARG A 199 4.97 -34.21 4.79
C ARG A 199 4.96 -35.64 4.25
N ALA A 200 3.78 -36.22 4.02
CA ALA A 200 3.67 -37.56 3.43
C ALA A 200 4.34 -37.60 2.05
N GLU A 201 4.15 -36.56 1.21
CA GLU A 201 4.86 -36.44 -0.07
C GLU A 201 6.38 -36.33 0.12
N TYR A 202 6.88 -35.46 1.00
CA TYR A 202 8.33 -35.38 1.25
C TYR A 202 8.92 -36.68 1.81
N ALA A 203 8.18 -37.42 2.63
CA ALA A 203 8.58 -38.75 3.13
C ALA A 203 8.74 -39.77 1.99
N LYS A 204 7.87 -39.73 0.97
CA LYS A 204 8.03 -40.57 -0.23
C LYS A 204 9.35 -40.31 -0.92
N ILE A 205 9.76 -39.04 -1.06
CA ILE A 205 11.07 -38.72 -1.65
C ILE A 205 12.19 -39.33 -0.81
N LEU A 206 12.19 -39.14 0.51
CA LEU A 206 13.23 -39.65 1.40
C LEU A 206 13.36 -41.19 1.38
N SER A 207 12.29 -41.90 1.01
CA SER A 207 12.29 -43.36 0.82
C SER A 207 12.94 -43.86 -0.48
N ILE A 208 13.25 -42.96 -1.43
CA ILE A 208 13.88 -43.33 -2.70
C ILE A 208 15.34 -43.77 -2.45
N PRO A 209 15.74 -45.00 -2.87
CA PRO A 209 17.12 -45.47 -2.74
C PRO A 209 18.13 -44.58 -3.47
N ASP A 210 19.36 -44.52 -2.98
CA ASP A 210 20.48 -43.78 -3.60
C ASP A 210 20.18 -42.30 -3.91
N LEU A 211 19.47 -41.61 -3.02
CA LEU A 211 19.36 -40.16 -3.07
C LEU A 211 20.71 -39.50 -2.75
N LYS A 212 21.10 -38.51 -3.55
CA LYS A 212 22.29 -37.72 -3.26
C LYS A 212 22.12 -36.96 -1.96
N ILE A 213 23.20 -36.77 -1.20
CA ILE A 213 23.16 -36.09 0.10
C ILE A 213 22.51 -34.70 0.01
N ASN A 214 22.81 -33.93 -1.03
CA ASN A 214 22.20 -32.62 -1.26
C ASN A 214 20.69 -32.71 -1.51
N GLU A 215 20.20 -33.75 -2.18
CA GLU A 215 18.77 -33.97 -2.40
C GLU A 215 18.06 -34.35 -1.10
N LYS A 216 18.67 -35.21 -0.28
CA LYS A 216 18.15 -35.57 1.06
C LYS A 216 18.05 -34.34 1.94
N LEU A 217 19.09 -33.50 1.94
CA LEU A 217 19.12 -32.26 2.72
C LEU A 217 18.00 -31.31 2.30
N ASP A 218 17.85 -31.05 1.00
CA ASP A 218 16.85 -30.11 0.48
C ASP A 218 15.41 -30.56 0.80
N VAL A 219 15.15 -31.87 0.70
CA VAL A 219 13.84 -32.45 1.03
C VAL A 219 13.57 -32.37 2.53
N SER A 220 14.56 -32.71 3.37
CA SER A 220 14.40 -32.66 4.84
C SER A 220 14.19 -31.24 5.34
N LYS A 221 14.85 -30.24 4.72
CA LYS A 221 14.58 -28.84 5.03
C LYS A 221 13.15 -28.44 4.69
N ASN A 222 12.64 -28.82 3.52
CA ASN A 222 11.26 -28.53 3.14
C ASN A 222 10.25 -29.27 4.03
N PHE A 223 10.59 -30.47 4.48
CA PHE A 223 9.84 -31.21 5.48
C PHE A 223 9.76 -30.42 6.79
N ALA A 224 10.89 -29.95 7.33
CA ALA A 224 10.92 -29.12 8.55
C ALA A 224 10.12 -27.82 8.40
N VAL A 225 10.21 -27.16 7.24
CA VAL A 225 9.43 -25.94 6.92
C VAL A 225 7.92 -26.17 6.99
N THR A 226 7.44 -27.40 6.78
CA THR A 226 6.01 -27.70 6.95
C THR A 226 5.55 -27.48 8.39
N TYR A 227 6.36 -27.89 9.38
CA TYR A 227 6.10 -27.66 10.80
C TYR A 227 6.25 -26.18 11.16
N GLU A 228 7.25 -25.48 10.60
CA GLU A 228 7.38 -24.02 10.80
C GLU A 228 6.13 -23.25 10.37
N ARG A 229 5.51 -23.65 9.24
CA ARG A 229 4.29 -22.98 8.76
C ARG A 229 3.08 -23.25 9.63
N GLN A 230 3.10 -24.30 10.45
CA GLN A 230 2.09 -24.58 11.48
C GLN A 230 2.42 -23.93 12.83
N GLY A 231 3.57 -23.27 12.96
CA GLY A 231 4.05 -22.76 14.26
C GLY A 231 4.63 -23.84 15.18
N GLU A 232 4.82 -25.07 14.68
CA GLU A 232 5.37 -26.19 15.46
C GLU A 232 6.91 -26.21 15.41
N PHE A 233 7.53 -25.14 15.91
CA PHE A 233 8.96 -24.90 15.74
C PHE A 233 9.86 -25.95 16.41
N ALA A 234 9.44 -26.51 17.55
CA ALA A 234 10.17 -27.61 18.20
C ALA A 234 10.27 -28.84 17.29
N LYS A 235 9.17 -29.24 16.64
CA LYS A 235 9.17 -30.36 15.68
C LYS A 235 9.98 -30.04 14.44
N ALA A 236 9.94 -28.79 13.96
CA ALA A 236 10.82 -28.36 12.87
C ALA A 236 12.30 -28.53 13.23
N ARG A 237 12.70 -28.19 14.46
CA ARG A 237 14.07 -28.39 14.96
C ARG A 237 14.45 -29.87 15.10
N GLU A 238 13.52 -30.74 15.50
CA GLU A 238 13.76 -32.19 15.51
C GLU A 238 14.05 -32.72 14.10
N GLU A 239 13.30 -32.27 13.08
CA GLU A 239 13.57 -32.63 11.68
C GLU A 239 14.90 -32.07 11.17
N TYR A 240 15.26 -30.85 11.58
CA TYR A 240 16.60 -30.31 11.31
C TYR A 240 17.70 -31.15 11.98
N ALA A 241 17.50 -31.60 13.22
CA ALA A 241 18.47 -32.46 13.90
C ALA A 241 18.67 -33.80 13.16
N LYS A 242 17.59 -34.40 12.64
CA LYS A 242 17.68 -35.59 11.76
C LYS A 242 18.49 -35.29 10.50
N ALA A 243 18.25 -34.15 9.85
CA ALA A 243 18.98 -33.74 8.65
C ALA A 243 20.47 -33.48 8.92
N ALA A 244 20.83 -32.95 10.09
CA ALA A 244 22.21 -32.74 10.50
C ALA A 244 22.98 -34.05 10.72
N ALA A 245 22.27 -35.16 10.97
CA ALA A 245 22.84 -36.48 11.23
C ALA A 245 23.10 -37.30 9.95
N PHE A 246 22.81 -36.76 8.77
CA PHE A 246 23.07 -37.49 7.52
C PHE A 246 24.56 -37.75 7.31
N GLU A 247 24.89 -39.01 7.02
CA GLU A 247 26.24 -39.44 6.70
C GLU A 247 26.76 -38.74 5.42
N GLY A 248 28.02 -38.30 5.44
CA GLY A 248 28.65 -37.59 4.31
C GLY A 248 28.31 -36.09 4.22
N LEU A 249 27.62 -35.51 5.20
CA LEU A 249 27.33 -34.07 5.24
C LEU A 249 28.59 -33.26 5.65
N ASP A 250 29.05 -32.39 4.76
CA ASP A 250 30.19 -31.50 5.00
C ASP A 250 29.84 -30.32 5.94
N ALA A 251 30.85 -29.53 6.32
CA ALA A 251 30.67 -28.39 7.22
C ALA A 251 29.66 -27.36 6.68
N LYS A 252 29.64 -27.14 5.35
CA LYS A 252 28.70 -26.25 4.68
C LYS A 252 27.26 -26.77 4.76
N GLY A 253 27.07 -28.06 4.57
CA GLY A 253 25.79 -28.74 4.72
C GLY A 253 25.26 -28.65 6.15
N LYS A 254 26.11 -28.88 7.15
CA LYS A 254 25.75 -28.70 8.57
C LYS A 254 25.37 -27.26 8.90
N ALA A 255 26.15 -26.29 8.44
CA ALA A 255 25.82 -24.87 8.60
C ALA A 255 24.47 -24.51 7.95
N ASN A 256 24.18 -25.08 6.77
CA ASN A 256 22.90 -24.86 6.07
C ASN A 256 21.68 -25.41 6.86
N VAL A 257 21.84 -26.51 7.61
CA VAL A 257 20.80 -27.01 8.52
C VAL A 257 20.60 -26.04 9.68
N LEU A 258 21.69 -25.59 10.30
CA LEU A 258 21.63 -24.63 11.40
C LEU A 258 21.01 -23.29 10.99
N THR A 259 21.17 -22.85 9.74
CA THR A 259 20.43 -21.68 9.21
C THR A 259 18.90 -21.89 9.27
N GLY A 260 18.44 -23.11 9.02
CA GLY A 260 17.03 -23.48 9.21
C GLY A 260 16.60 -23.38 10.68
N VAL A 261 17.41 -23.92 11.59
CA VAL A 261 17.20 -23.81 13.04
C VAL A 261 17.16 -22.35 13.50
N ALA A 262 18.08 -21.50 13.05
CA ALA A 262 18.07 -20.07 13.34
C ALA A 262 16.80 -19.39 12.81
N GLY A 263 16.31 -19.80 11.65
CA GLY A 263 15.02 -19.36 11.10
C GLY A 263 13.84 -19.67 12.02
N THR A 264 13.85 -20.81 12.71
CA THR A 264 12.82 -21.16 13.71
C THR A 264 12.84 -20.21 14.90
N TYR A 265 14.01 -19.96 15.49
CA TYR A 265 14.15 -19.03 16.62
C TYR A 265 13.79 -17.60 16.26
N LYS A 266 14.10 -17.16 15.03
CA LYS A 266 13.64 -15.87 14.51
C LYS A 266 12.12 -15.75 14.54
N ARG A 267 11.39 -16.78 14.09
CA ARG A 267 9.92 -16.78 14.07
C ARG A 267 9.33 -16.83 15.49
N GLU A 268 9.97 -17.52 16.41
CA GLU A 268 9.63 -17.52 17.85
C GLU A 268 10.04 -16.22 18.56
N SER A 269 10.74 -15.32 17.88
CA SER A 269 11.35 -14.14 18.49
C SER A 269 12.27 -14.50 19.68
N ASP A 270 13.05 -15.57 19.55
CA ASP A 270 14.02 -16.05 20.55
C ASP A 270 15.44 -15.64 20.16
N LEU A 271 15.86 -14.47 20.64
CA LEU A 271 17.18 -13.90 20.35
C LEU A 271 18.32 -14.73 20.95
N VAL A 272 18.13 -15.29 22.15
CA VAL A 272 19.18 -16.00 22.90
C VAL A 272 19.60 -17.27 22.16
N ASN A 273 18.62 -18.08 21.74
CA ASN A 273 18.92 -19.31 21.04
C ASN A 273 19.30 -19.07 19.57
N MET A 274 18.79 -18.00 18.94
CA MET A 274 19.32 -17.56 17.65
C MET A 274 20.81 -17.20 17.74
N LYS A 275 21.23 -16.45 18.75
CA LYS A 275 22.65 -16.11 18.99
C LYS A 275 23.54 -17.34 19.17
N LYS A 276 23.10 -18.32 19.98
CA LYS A 276 23.84 -19.59 20.15
C LYS A 276 23.97 -20.34 18.82
N THR A 277 22.92 -20.35 18.02
CA THR A 277 22.91 -21.00 16.70
C THR A 277 23.83 -20.28 15.72
N MET A 278 23.87 -18.95 15.75
CA MET A 278 24.82 -18.13 14.98
C MET A 278 26.27 -18.49 15.31
N ALA A 279 26.62 -18.62 16.59
CA ALA A 279 27.97 -19.01 17.02
C ALA A 279 28.35 -20.40 16.49
N ALA A 280 27.45 -21.38 16.60
CA ALA A 280 27.67 -22.73 16.06
C ALA A 280 27.85 -22.74 14.53
N ILE A 281 27.17 -21.86 13.80
CA ILE A 281 27.37 -21.70 12.35
C ILE A 281 28.77 -21.15 12.07
N SER A 282 29.22 -20.13 12.81
CA SER A 282 30.54 -19.52 12.65
C SER A 282 31.70 -20.48 12.94
N GLU A 283 31.50 -21.49 13.79
CA GLU A 283 32.49 -22.57 14.01
C GLU A 283 32.63 -23.50 12.81
N LEU A 284 31.56 -23.66 12.00
CA LEU A 284 31.54 -24.54 10.83
C LEU A 284 31.99 -23.83 9.55
N VAL A 285 31.62 -22.56 9.39
CA VAL A 285 31.92 -21.77 8.19
C VAL A 285 32.44 -20.37 8.59
N PRO A 286 33.60 -19.95 8.07
CA PRO A 286 34.27 -18.72 8.53
C PRO A 286 33.60 -17.43 8.04
N ALA A 287 32.77 -17.50 6.99
CA ALA A 287 32.07 -16.34 6.43
C ALA A 287 30.58 -16.41 6.77
N PRO A 288 30.04 -15.43 7.52
CA PRO A 288 28.64 -15.43 7.89
C PRO A 288 27.75 -15.07 6.69
N ASP A 289 26.60 -15.74 6.58
CA ASP A 289 25.61 -15.45 5.53
C ASP A 289 24.95 -14.08 5.77
N PHE A 290 24.92 -13.24 4.73
CA PHE A 290 24.31 -11.91 4.80
C PHE A 290 22.84 -11.94 5.24
N SER A 291 22.05 -12.88 4.71
CA SER A 291 20.61 -12.92 4.98
C SER A 291 20.36 -13.29 6.44
N LEU A 292 21.16 -14.21 6.96
CA LEU A 292 21.11 -14.66 8.34
C LEU A 292 21.54 -13.55 9.32
N LEU A 293 22.66 -12.85 9.06
CA LEU A 293 23.08 -11.72 9.89
C LEU A 293 22.08 -10.57 9.86
N ARG A 294 21.49 -10.27 8.69
CA ARG A 294 20.44 -9.25 8.57
C ARG A 294 19.23 -9.63 9.42
N ASP A 295 18.82 -10.90 9.36
CA ASP A 295 17.70 -11.41 10.13
C ASP A 295 17.97 -11.36 11.64
N TYR A 296 19.22 -11.64 12.06
CA TYR A 296 19.67 -11.51 13.45
C TYR A 296 19.64 -10.05 13.92
N ALA A 297 20.20 -9.12 13.12
CA ALA A 297 20.18 -7.68 13.42
C ALA A 297 18.75 -7.14 13.58
N MET A 298 17.82 -7.56 12.70
CA MET A 298 16.42 -7.18 12.79
C MET A 298 15.74 -7.70 14.06
N LEU A 299 16.04 -8.94 14.47
CA LEU A 299 15.49 -9.51 15.69
C LEU A 299 16.05 -8.79 16.94
N ALA A 300 17.36 -8.53 16.96
CA ALA A 300 18.01 -7.78 18.03
C ALA A 300 17.37 -6.38 18.19
N ALA A 301 17.18 -5.66 17.09
CA ALA A 301 16.48 -4.37 17.06
C ALA A 301 15.06 -4.47 17.65
N ALA A 302 14.29 -5.49 17.23
CA ALA A 302 12.91 -5.70 17.70
C ALA A 302 12.85 -6.05 19.20
N LYS A 303 13.91 -6.62 19.77
CA LYS A 303 14.05 -6.91 21.20
C LYS A 303 14.68 -5.77 22.00
N GLY A 304 15.04 -4.67 21.34
CA GLY A 304 15.73 -3.54 21.98
C GLY A 304 17.18 -3.85 22.39
N ASP A 305 17.78 -4.94 21.88
CA ASP A 305 19.19 -5.27 22.13
C ASP A 305 20.07 -4.58 21.10
N SER A 306 20.41 -3.33 21.40
CA SER A 306 21.16 -2.48 20.49
C SER A 306 22.60 -2.93 20.27
N ASN A 307 23.22 -3.59 21.24
CA ASN A 307 24.59 -4.07 21.14
C ASN A 307 24.67 -5.24 20.15
N GLU A 308 23.72 -6.18 20.22
CA GLU A 308 23.66 -7.30 19.27
C GLU A 308 23.30 -6.83 17.85
N GLU A 309 22.39 -5.85 17.71
CA GLU A 309 22.10 -5.22 16.42
C GLU A 309 23.37 -4.59 15.83
N GLU A 310 24.10 -3.81 16.63
CA GLU A 310 25.32 -3.13 16.19
C GLU A 310 26.42 -4.13 15.79
N ALA A 311 26.63 -5.17 16.59
CA ALA A 311 27.60 -6.22 16.31
C ALA A 311 27.29 -6.93 14.98
N ALA A 312 26.02 -7.28 14.75
CA ALA A 312 25.57 -7.92 13.53
C ALA A 312 25.76 -7.02 12.29
N LEU A 313 25.38 -5.74 12.40
CA LEU A 313 25.56 -4.77 11.31
C LEU A 313 27.04 -4.52 11.00
N THR A 314 27.90 -4.52 12.02
CA THR A 314 29.35 -4.42 11.85
C THR A 314 29.91 -5.60 11.08
N GLN A 315 29.47 -6.83 11.40
CA GLN A 315 29.83 -8.03 10.65
C GLN A 315 29.36 -7.95 9.20
N ILE A 316 28.11 -7.51 8.94
CA ILE A 316 27.60 -7.35 7.58
C ILE A 316 28.48 -6.43 6.74
N LEU A 317 28.91 -5.29 7.31
CA LEU A 317 29.77 -4.33 6.61
C LEU A 317 31.16 -4.89 6.27
N SER A 318 31.60 -5.95 6.95
CA SER A 318 32.87 -6.66 6.70
C SER A 318 32.77 -7.76 5.64
N ILE A 319 31.56 -8.16 5.22
CA ILE A 319 31.36 -9.24 4.24
C ILE A 319 31.87 -8.80 2.86
N SER A 320 32.79 -9.57 2.27
CA SER A 320 33.17 -9.44 0.87
C SER A 320 32.07 -10.01 -0.04
N GLY A 321 31.75 -9.31 -1.13
CA GLY A 321 30.80 -9.80 -2.14
C GLY A 321 29.32 -9.45 -1.93
N ILE A 322 28.93 -8.78 -0.83
CA ILE A 322 27.59 -8.17 -0.77
C ILE A 322 27.51 -7.01 -1.78
N ASN A 323 26.33 -6.78 -2.37
CA ASN A 323 26.16 -5.72 -3.36
C ASN A 323 26.12 -4.33 -2.69
N ASN A 324 26.25 -3.26 -3.49
CA ASN A 324 26.28 -1.89 -2.98
C ASN A 324 25.00 -1.48 -2.23
N ALA A 325 23.84 -1.99 -2.63
CA ALA A 325 22.58 -1.71 -1.94
C ALA A 325 22.51 -2.36 -0.55
N GLN A 326 22.98 -3.61 -0.43
CA GLN A 326 23.08 -4.32 0.86
C GLN A 326 24.06 -3.62 1.80
N TYR A 327 25.19 -3.16 1.28
CA TYR A 327 26.17 -2.41 2.07
C TYR A 327 25.60 -1.10 2.61
N ALA A 328 24.95 -0.32 1.75
CA ALA A 328 24.35 0.95 2.16
C ALA A 328 23.21 0.76 3.19
N ASP A 329 22.34 -0.24 3.01
CA ASP A 329 21.27 -0.56 3.97
C ASP A 329 21.85 -0.86 5.37
N ALA A 330 22.89 -1.70 5.44
CA ALA A 330 23.56 -2.02 6.70
C ALA A 330 24.24 -0.80 7.33
N LEU A 331 24.88 0.04 6.51
CA LEU A 331 25.57 1.26 6.97
C LEU A 331 24.60 2.23 7.63
N PHE A 332 23.49 2.59 6.97
CA PHE A 332 22.55 3.57 7.51
C PHE A 332 21.74 3.02 8.69
N LYS A 333 21.47 1.71 8.73
CA LYS A 333 20.92 1.06 9.94
C LYS A 333 21.89 1.18 11.11
N ARG A 334 23.18 0.94 10.89
CA ARG A 334 24.19 1.06 11.95
C ARG A 334 24.31 2.50 12.45
N ILE A 335 24.37 3.48 11.55
CA ILE A 335 24.37 4.91 11.96
C ILE A 335 23.11 5.24 12.76
N GLY A 336 21.94 4.78 12.32
CA GLY A 336 20.67 4.99 13.03
C GLY A 336 20.62 4.32 14.40
N ASN A 337 21.19 3.13 14.55
CA ASN A 337 21.32 2.43 15.83
C ASN A 337 22.27 3.19 16.76
N LEU A 338 23.46 3.58 16.30
CA LEU A 338 24.40 4.41 17.07
C LEU A 338 23.73 5.71 17.57
N ALA A 339 22.97 6.38 16.68
CA ALA A 339 22.20 7.57 17.00
C ALA A 339 21.16 7.32 18.10
N ALA A 340 20.35 6.26 17.98
CA ALA A 340 19.33 5.90 18.97
C ALA A 340 19.93 5.63 20.37
N ASN A 341 21.16 5.09 20.41
CA ASN A 341 21.92 4.80 21.63
C ASN A 341 22.81 5.96 22.10
N GLN A 342 22.64 7.17 21.53
CA GLN A 342 23.39 8.37 21.91
C GLN A 342 24.92 8.26 21.70
N LYS A 343 25.37 7.33 20.86
CA LYS A 343 26.78 7.17 20.44
C LYS A 343 27.10 8.12 19.28
N ASN A 344 26.88 9.42 19.50
CA ASN A 344 26.90 10.44 18.44
C ASN A 344 28.29 10.60 17.79
N GLU A 345 29.38 10.49 18.55
CA GLU A 345 30.74 10.58 17.98
C GLU A 345 31.08 9.39 17.08
N GLU A 346 30.63 8.18 17.44
CA GLU A 346 30.80 7.00 16.60
C GLU A 346 29.94 7.09 15.33
N ALA A 347 28.70 7.57 15.46
CA ALA A 347 27.80 7.82 14.33
C ALA A 347 28.40 8.87 13.37
N LYS A 348 28.94 9.96 13.92
CA LYS A 348 29.66 11.02 13.18
C LYS A 348 30.84 10.46 12.42
N LYS A 349 31.72 9.71 13.11
CA LYS A 349 32.92 9.12 12.51
C LYS A 349 32.53 8.17 11.38
N LEU A 350 31.57 7.29 11.61
CA LEU A 350 31.10 6.33 10.60
C LEU A 350 30.49 7.04 9.38
N ALA A 351 29.69 8.08 9.59
CA ALA A 351 29.14 8.89 8.50
C ALA A 351 30.27 9.61 7.72
N SER A 352 31.20 10.25 8.42
CA SER A 352 32.33 10.97 7.82
C SER A 352 33.23 10.06 6.98
N ASP A 353 33.64 8.91 7.53
CA ASP A 353 34.49 7.92 6.85
C ASP A 353 33.81 7.36 5.59
N SER A 354 32.48 7.35 5.57
CA SER A 354 31.68 6.80 4.47
C SER A 354 31.51 7.75 3.29
N ILE A 355 31.80 9.06 3.43
CA ILE A 355 31.65 10.05 2.35
C ILE A 355 32.51 9.68 1.12
N ALA A 356 33.72 9.15 1.36
CA ALA A 356 34.65 8.77 0.30
C ALA A 356 34.45 7.32 -0.21
N ASN A 357 33.45 6.59 0.30
CA ASN A 357 33.30 5.18 0.01
C ASN A 357 32.76 4.95 -1.42
N ALA A 358 33.55 4.27 -2.26
CA ALA A 358 33.21 4.00 -3.66
C ALA A 358 31.98 3.07 -3.83
N ARG A 359 31.54 2.38 -2.77
CA ARG A 359 30.35 1.53 -2.78
C ARG A 359 29.05 2.32 -2.67
N LEU A 360 29.12 3.58 -2.23
CA LEU A 360 27.95 4.44 -2.07
C LEU A 360 27.68 5.25 -3.33
N SER A 361 26.40 5.41 -3.65
CA SER A 361 25.93 6.35 -4.67
C SER A 361 26.13 7.80 -4.21
N GLU A 362 26.05 8.75 -5.15
CA GLU A 362 26.18 10.17 -4.85
C GLU A 362 25.12 10.69 -3.87
N GLU A 363 23.91 10.14 -3.90
CA GLU A 363 22.82 10.44 -2.96
C GLU A 363 23.17 9.96 -1.54
N GLN A 364 23.71 8.75 -1.42
CA GLN A 364 24.09 8.16 -0.13
C GLN A 364 25.31 8.87 0.48
N LYS A 365 26.29 9.26 -0.34
CA LYS A 365 27.42 10.09 0.13
C LYS A 365 26.94 11.45 0.63
N PHE A 366 25.96 12.06 -0.06
CA PHE A 366 25.37 13.31 0.39
C PHE A 366 24.67 13.17 1.73
N LEU A 367 23.87 12.11 1.93
CA LEU A 367 23.28 11.82 3.24
C LEU A 367 24.35 11.64 4.32
N CYS A 368 25.44 10.92 4.04
CA CYS A 368 26.57 10.80 4.96
C CYS A 368 27.17 12.16 5.33
N SER A 369 27.29 13.09 4.38
CA SER A 369 27.74 14.46 4.64
C SER A 369 26.77 15.24 5.54
N LEU A 370 25.46 15.14 5.28
CA LEU A 370 24.44 15.77 6.14
C LEU A 370 24.50 15.25 7.57
N LEU A 371 24.62 13.94 7.74
CA LEU A 371 24.73 13.28 9.05
C LEU A 371 26.03 13.68 9.76
N SER A 372 27.17 13.70 9.07
CA SER A 372 28.45 14.13 9.64
C SER A 372 28.40 15.58 10.15
N VAL A 373 27.83 16.49 9.36
CA VAL A 373 27.63 17.89 9.77
C VAL A 373 26.72 17.97 11.00
N GLY A 374 25.55 17.33 10.97
CA GLY A 374 24.61 17.40 12.08
C GLY A 374 25.16 16.80 13.38
N PHE A 375 25.87 15.67 13.35
CA PHE A 375 26.51 15.14 14.55
C PHE A 375 27.72 15.97 15.01
N GLY A 376 28.29 16.80 14.13
CA GLY A 376 29.36 17.74 14.48
C GLY A 376 28.91 18.96 15.28
N VAL A 377 27.60 19.20 15.39
CA VAL A 377 27.03 20.33 16.12
C VAL A 377 26.72 19.94 17.57
N ALA A 378 27.08 20.80 18.52
CA ALA A 378 26.80 20.59 19.94
C ALA A 378 25.28 20.47 20.18
N LYS A 379 24.89 19.63 21.15
CA LYS A 379 23.47 19.42 21.47
C LYS A 379 22.79 20.74 21.87
N GLY A 380 21.68 21.08 21.21
CA GLY A 380 20.95 22.32 21.43
C GLY A 380 21.45 23.52 20.62
N ALA A 381 22.54 23.39 19.86
CA ALA A 381 22.96 24.39 18.89
C ALA A 381 22.32 24.14 17.51
N SER A 382 22.20 25.21 16.71
CA SER A 382 21.72 25.13 15.33
C SER A 382 22.87 24.84 14.36
N ILE A 383 22.55 24.21 13.23
CA ILE A 383 23.49 24.04 12.12
C ILE A 383 23.68 25.40 11.43
N ASP A 384 24.93 25.79 11.17
CA ASP A 384 25.23 26.87 10.23
C ASP A 384 24.84 26.43 8.82
N PRO A 385 23.86 27.08 8.14
CA PRO A 385 23.45 26.70 6.79
C PRO A 385 24.59 26.65 5.77
N LYS A 386 25.67 27.41 5.98
CA LYS A 386 26.86 27.43 5.10
C LYS A 386 27.72 26.17 5.23
N SER A 387 27.57 25.42 6.33
CA SER A 387 28.26 24.14 6.54
C SER A 387 27.63 22.98 5.79
N ILE A 388 26.42 23.15 5.26
CA ILE A 388 25.77 22.14 4.43
C ILE A 388 26.46 22.09 3.06
N PRO A 389 26.98 20.93 2.63
CA PRO A 389 27.61 20.83 1.33
C PRO A 389 26.61 21.15 0.22
N ALA A 390 27.00 22.03 -0.70
CA ALA A 390 26.21 22.26 -1.91
C ALA A 390 26.32 21.05 -2.83
N LYS A 391 25.19 20.53 -3.33
CA LYS A 391 25.20 19.45 -4.32
C LYS A 391 24.10 19.64 -5.36
N SER A 392 24.41 19.38 -6.62
CA SER A 392 23.47 19.43 -7.74
C SER A 392 22.64 18.13 -7.80
N LEU A 393 21.77 17.92 -6.81
CA LEU A 393 20.72 16.90 -6.89
C LEU A 393 19.42 17.57 -7.33
N ASP A 394 18.49 16.81 -7.92
CA ASP A 394 17.13 17.32 -8.11
C ASP A 394 16.47 17.60 -6.76
N ALA A 395 15.58 18.60 -6.72
CA ALA A 395 14.98 19.10 -5.49
C ALA A 395 14.20 18.00 -4.73
N GLU A 396 13.56 17.08 -5.45
CA GLU A 396 12.79 15.99 -4.86
C GLU A 396 13.69 15.00 -4.10
N LYS A 397 14.82 14.61 -4.72
CA LYS A 397 15.85 13.80 -4.04
C LYS A 397 16.44 14.53 -2.86
N GLN A 398 16.76 15.81 -3.01
CA GLN A 398 17.38 16.57 -1.95
C GLN A 398 16.45 16.70 -0.72
N ALA A 399 15.16 16.96 -0.94
CA ALA A 399 14.14 16.97 0.10
C ALA A 399 14.02 15.61 0.83
N ARG A 400 14.05 14.50 0.08
CA ARG A 400 14.06 13.15 0.68
C ARG A 400 15.28 12.93 1.59
N LEU A 401 16.47 13.32 1.13
CA LEU A 401 17.71 13.12 1.88
C LEU A 401 17.78 14.00 3.14
N TYR A 402 17.23 15.22 3.09
CA TYR A 402 17.03 16.03 4.30
C TYR A 402 16.06 15.37 5.27
N ASN A 403 14.93 14.85 4.79
CA ASN A 403 13.98 14.11 5.64
C ASN A 403 14.62 12.85 6.26
N ASP A 404 15.43 12.12 5.52
CA ASP A 404 16.14 10.94 6.05
C ASP A 404 17.19 11.33 7.10
N ALA A 405 17.89 12.46 6.92
CA ALA A 405 18.75 13.01 7.96
C ALA A 405 17.95 13.41 9.21
N ALA A 406 16.81 14.10 9.04
CA ALA A 406 15.92 14.48 10.15
C ALA A 406 15.47 13.27 10.98
N LYS A 407 15.09 12.15 10.32
CA LYS A 407 14.72 10.89 11.02
C LYS A 407 15.84 10.34 11.89
N VAL A 408 17.10 10.42 11.45
CA VAL A 408 18.25 9.98 12.25
C VAL A 408 18.41 10.88 13.49
N PHE A 409 18.27 12.20 13.35
CA PHE A 409 18.39 13.12 14.49
C PHE A 409 17.19 13.08 15.45
N MET A 410 15.99 12.71 14.96
CA MET A 410 14.87 12.34 15.83
C MET A 410 15.24 11.16 16.74
N ARG A 411 15.87 10.12 16.18
CA ARG A 411 16.35 8.96 16.97
C ARG A 411 17.47 9.36 17.94
N ALA A 412 18.35 10.27 17.51
CA ALA A 412 19.39 10.86 18.36
C ALA A 412 18.84 11.78 19.47
N ARG A 413 17.52 12.05 19.51
CA ARG A 413 16.89 13.02 20.42
C ARG A 413 17.52 14.42 20.31
N ASN A 414 17.98 14.78 19.11
CA ASN A 414 18.47 16.10 18.78
C ASN A 414 17.42 16.82 17.91
N TYR A 415 16.34 17.24 18.56
CA TYR A 415 15.15 17.76 17.89
C TYR A 415 15.39 19.07 17.14
N GLU A 416 16.35 19.89 17.59
CA GLU A 416 16.71 21.13 16.90
C GLU A 416 17.34 20.85 15.53
N ILE A 417 18.26 19.89 15.45
CA ILE A 417 18.84 19.46 14.18
C ILE A 417 17.82 18.73 13.31
N ALA A 418 16.96 17.90 13.92
CA ALA A 418 15.89 17.24 13.19
C ALA A 418 14.94 18.28 12.54
N ARG A 419 14.54 19.32 13.29
CA ARG A 419 13.70 20.42 12.80
C ARG A 419 14.41 21.18 11.67
N PHE A 420 15.70 21.52 11.84
CA PHE A 420 16.47 22.18 10.79
C PHE A 420 16.43 21.41 9.45
N PHE A 421 16.67 20.10 9.48
CA PHE A 421 16.61 19.31 8.25
C PHE A 421 15.19 19.12 7.73
N GLY A 422 14.19 19.00 8.61
CA GLY A 422 12.77 19.02 8.24
C GLY A 422 12.39 20.29 7.49
N ASP A 423 12.72 21.46 8.06
CA ASP A 423 12.44 22.77 7.45
C ASP A 423 13.16 22.94 6.10
N LYS A 424 14.37 22.39 5.95
CA LYS A 424 15.09 22.36 4.66
C LYS A 424 14.41 21.48 3.63
N ALA A 425 13.83 20.35 4.04
CA ALA A 425 13.03 19.53 3.15
C ALA A 425 11.73 20.25 2.76
N ASP A 426 11.05 20.87 3.73
CA ASP A 426 9.79 21.58 3.53
C ASP A 426 9.95 22.78 2.58
N ALA A 427 11.04 23.53 2.72
CA ALA A 427 11.38 24.65 1.83
C ALA A 427 11.64 24.25 0.36
N MET A 428 11.78 22.95 0.07
CA MET A 428 11.95 22.44 -1.30
C MET A 428 10.64 22.08 -1.98
N PHE A 429 9.53 22.03 -1.24
CA PHE A 429 8.22 21.90 -1.85
C PHE A 429 7.80 23.24 -2.46
N ARG A 430 7.14 23.20 -3.61
CA ARG A 430 6.55 24.41 -4.19
C ARG A 430 5.42 24.87 -3.27
N ASP A 431 5.40 26.16 -2.96
CA ASP A 431 4.20 26.82 -2.44
C ASP A 431 3.08 26.64 -3.47
N ASN A 432 2.15 25.74 -3.18
CA ASN A 432 0.92 25.68 -3.92
C ASN A 432 0.02 26.81 -3.42
N PRO A 433 -0.53 27.65 -4.32
CA PRO A 433 -1.45 28.69 -3.90
C PRO A 433 -2.62 28.05 -3.15
N GLN A 434 -2.78 28.43 -1.88
CA GLN A 434 -3.87 27.93 -1.07
C GLN A 434 -5.18 28.55 -1.56
N TYR A 435 -6.11 27.73 -2.01
CA TYR A 435 -7.45 28.18 -2.39
C TYR A 435 -8.19 28.61 -1.13
N VAL A 436 -8.66 29.85 -1.09
CA VAL A 436 -9.48 30.37 0.01
C VAL A 436 -10.81 30.86 -0.55
N TYR A 437 -11.90 30.43 0.05
CA TYR A 437 -13.26 30.91 -0.16
C TYR A 437 -13.73 31.70 1.07
N GLU A 438 -14.23 32.92 0.88
CA GLU A 438 -14.77 33.72 1.98
C GLU A 438 -16.26 33.42 2.21
N CYS A 439 -16.57 32.73 3.31
CA CYS A 439 -17.94 32.42 3.72
C CYS A 439 -18.46 33.48 4.70
N LYS A 440 -19.28 34.40 4.18
CA LYS A 440 -19.87 35.48 4.97
C LYS A 440 -21.04 35.00 5.81
N PHE A 441 -21.05 35.39 7.09
CA PHE A 441 -22.24 35.29 7.91
C PHE A 441 -23.27 36.37 7.55
N MET A 442 -24.55 36.00 7.55
CA MET A 442 -25.67 36.88 7.22
C MET A 442 -26.90 36.61 8.07
N ASP A 443 -27.84 37.57 8.10
CA ASP A 443 -29.05 37.46 8.91
C ASP A 443 -29.92 36.26 8.49
N LYS A 444 -29.96 35.96 7.19
CA LYS A 444 -30.66 34.79 6.64
C LYS A 444 -29.97 34.29 5.37
N SER A 445 -29.37 33.10 5.43
CA SER A 445 -28.82 32.44 4.26
C SER A 445 -29.92 31.91 3.34
N PRO A 446 -29.70 31.88 2.01
CA PRO A 446 -30.61 31.20 1.09
C PRO A 446 -30.78 29.73 1.48
N PHE A 447 -32.00 29.23 1.38
CA PHE A 447 -32.36 27.88 1.78
C PHE A 447 -33.02 27.14 0.63
N GLY A 448 -32.56 25.91 0.36
CA GLY A 448 -33.02 25.10 -0.78
C GLY A 448 -32.48 25.58 -2.12
N VAL A 449 -32.62 24.76 -3.16
CA VAL A 449 -32.08 25.07 -4.49
C VAL A 449 -32.76 26.30 -5.07
N SER A 450 -34.08 26.40 -4.95
CA SER A 450 -34.84 27.57 -5.42
C SER A 450 -34.45 28.86 -4.69
N GLY A 451 -34.21 28.80 -3.37
CA GLY A 451 -33.78 29.97 -2.60
C GLY A 451 -32.42 30.48 -3.05
N TRP A 452 -31.48 29.58 -3.33
CA TRP A 452 -30.17 29.93 -3.87
C TRP A 452 -30.23 30.51 -5.27
N GLN A 453 -30.97 29.89 -6.20
CA GLN A 453 -31.15 30.37 -7.57
C GLN A 453 -31.69 31.81 -7.64
N ASN A 454 -32.58 32.17 -6.71
CA ASN A 454 -33.16 33.51 -6.67
C ASN A 454 -32.34 34.53 -5.85
N SER A 455 -31.27 34.10 -5.19
CA SER A 455 -30.48 34.94 -4.29
C SER A 455 -29.54 35.90 -5.04
N GLU A 456 -29.27 37.06 -4.44
CA GLU A 456 -28.25 37.99 -4.92
C GLU A 456 -26.83 37.41 -4.85
N ILE A 457 -26.61 36.36 -4.05
CA ILE A 457 -25.30 35.69 -3.94
C ILE A 457 -24.95 34.97 -5.24
N VAL A 458 -25.91 34.22 -5.81
CA VAL A 458 -25.69 33.46 -7.06
C VAL A 458 -25.60 34.38 -8.26
N LYS A 459 -26.36 35.49 -8.25
CA LYS A 459 -26.35 36.51 -9.30
C LYS A 459 -25.05 37.32 -9.37
N ASP A 460 -24.26 37.33 -8.30
CA ASP A 460 -22.93 37.97 -8.25
C ASP A 460 -21.84 36.96 -8.70
N PRO A 461 -21.31 37.08 -9.94
CA PRO A 461 -20.34 36.10 -10.46
C PRO A 461 -19.03 36.11 -9.69
N SER A 462 -18.69 37.20 -8.99
CA SER A 462 -17.46 37.30 -8.19
C SER A 462 -17.46 36.38 -6.96
N ARG A 463 -18.64 35.92 -6.54
CA ARG A 463 -18.81 35.00 -5.41
C ARG A 463 -18.83 33.53 -5.82
N ARG A 464 -18.85 33.25 -7.12
CA ARG A 464 -18.82 31.89 -7.65
C ARG A 464 -17.40 31.38 -7.65
N GLU A 465 -17.13 30.33 -6.89
CA GLU A 465 -15.86 29.63 -7.00
C GLU A 465 -15.89 28.71 -8.22
N THR A 466 -14.86 28.83 -9.06
CA THR A 466 -14.72 28.10 -10.33
C THR A 466 -13.30 27.59 -10.57
N ARG A 467 -12.36 27.89 -9.67
CA ARG A 467 -10.95 27.52 -9.78
C ARG A 467 -10.73 26.06 -9.37
N PHE A 468 -11.14 25.15 -10.25
CA PHE A 468 -10.92 23.71 -10.11
C PHE A 468 -9.73 23.25 -10.94
N GLU A 469 -9.03 22.23 -10.46
CA GLU A 469 -7.94 21.55 -11.16
C GLU A 469 -8.41 20.17 -11.68
N GLU A 470 -7.81 19.68 -12.77
CA GLU A 470 -8.07 18.32 -13.24
C GLU A 470 -7.56 17.30 -12.21
N TYR A 471 -8.40 16.32 -11.88
CA TYR A 471 -8.04 15.27 -10.94
C TYR A 471 -6.93 14.37 -11.51
N ASN A 472 -5.94 14.03 -10.68
CA ASN A 472 -4.79 13.24 -11.11
C ASN A 472 -5.22 11.82 -11.56
N ARG A 473 -5.15 11.54 -12.86
CA ARG A 473 -5.55 10.25 -13.45
C ARG A 473 -4.77 9.05 -12.91
N LYS A 474 -3.47 9.20 -12.62
CA LYS A 474 -2.66 8.12 -12.04
C LYS A 474 -3.09 7.81 -10.61
N ALA A 475 -3.53 8.82 -9.86
CA ALA A 475 -4.10 8.63 -8.54
C ALA A 475 -5.48 7.98 -8.63
N ALA A 476 -6.30 8.37 -9.62
CA ALA A 476 -7.60 7.76 -9.88
C ALA A 476 -7.48 6.26 -10.16
N ASP A 477 -6.48 5.83 -10.93
CA ASP A 477 -6.22 4.41 -11.22
C ASP A 477 -5.89 3.59 -9.95
N LEU A 478 -5.34 4.23 -8.91
CA LEU A 478 -5.03 3.58 -7.64
C LEU A 478 -6.26 3.44 -6.72
N LEU A 479 -7.33 4.22 -6.97
CA LEU A 479 -8.56 4.18 -6.17
C LEU A 479 -9.34 2.86 -6.32
N ILE A 480 -9.03 2.04 -7.33
CA ILE A 480 -9.57 0.68 -7.41
C ILE A 480 -9.16 -0.20 -6.22
N ASN A 481 -8.11 0.19 -5.48
CA ASN A 481 -7.66 -0.51 -4.28
C ASN A 481 -8.25 0.07 -2.99
N ASP A 482 -9.09 1.11 -3.08
CA ASP A 482 -9.81 1.64 -1.92
C ASP A 482 -10.90 0.64 -1.53
N VAL A 483 -10.70 -0.06 -0.41
CA VAL A 483 -11.59 -1.12 0.08
C VAL A 483 -12.92 -0.59 0.61
N ASN A 484 -13.03 0.72 0.85
CA ASN A 484 -14.21 1.34 1.45
C ASN A 484 -15.18 1.90 0.41
N VAL A 485 -14.78 2.08 -0.85
CA VAL A 485 -15.60 2.77 -1.87
C VAL A 485 -15.42 2.15 -3.26
N VAL A 486 -16.53 1.71 -3.88
CA VAL A 486 -16.56 1.38 -5.31
C VAL A 486 -16.84 2.67 -6.10
N ARG A 487 -15.86 3.15 -6.87
CA ARG A 487 -15.99 4.36 -7.69
C ARG A 487 -16.10 4.02 -9.19
N ASP A 488 -17.09 4.59 -9.85
CA ASP A 488 -17.32 4.44 -11.29
C ASP A 488 -16.66 5.62 -12.02
N VAL A 489 -15.32 5.62 -12.12
CA VAL A 489 -14.56 6.68 -12.80
C VAL A 489 -14.75 6.58 -14.32
N GLY A 490 -15.51 7.52 -14.88
CA GLY A 490 -15.69 7.64 -16.32
C GLY A 490 -14.34 7.85 -17.04
N ARG A 491 -14.00 6.96 -17.98
CA ARG A 491 -12.76 7.01 -18.80
C ARG A 491 -12.86 8.00 -19.97
N GLY A 492 -13.54 9.13 -19.79
CA GLY A 492 -13.66 10.18 -20.81
C GLY A 492 -12.37 11.01 -20.93
N GLU A 493 -12.13 11.61 -22.09
CA GLU A 493 -11.15 12.70 -22.21
C GLU A 493 -11.62 13.89 -21.37
N ALA A 494 -10.76 14.38 -20.46
CA ALA A 494 -11.13 15.51 -19.61
C ALA A 494 -11.45 16.76 -20.46
N LYS A 495 -12.66 17.30 -20.28
CA LYS A 495 -13.08 18.60 -20.82
C LYS A 495 -12.90 19.69 -19.76
N LYS A 496 -13.50 20.87 -19.95
CA LYS A 496 -13.49 21.95 -18.95
C LYS A 496 -14.35 21.54 -17.73
N ASN A 497 -13.93 21.96 -16.53
CA ASN A 497 -14.75 21.83 -15.32
C ASN A 497 -16.14 22.44 -15.54
N ASN A 498 -17.17 21.72 -15.11
CA ASN A 498 -18.59 22.07 -15.25
C ASN A 498 -19.27 22.36 -13.89
N ALA A 499 -18.52 22.41 -12.78
CA ALA A 499 -19.06 22.77 -11.47
C ALA A 499 -18.57 24.13 -10.97
N GLY A 500 -19.39 24.80 -10.16
CA GLY A 500 -18.95 25.90 -9.31
C GLY A 500 -19.78 25.94 -8.04
N PHE A 501 -19.32 26.62 -6.99
CA PHE A 501 -20.04 26.65 -5.73
C PHE A 501 -20.06 28.03 -5.07
N TYR A 502 -20.98 28.15 -4.11
CA TYR A 502 -21.20 29.31 -3.27
C TYR A 502 -21.39 28.84 -1.82
N MET A 503 -21.02 29.68 -0.86
CA MET A 503 -21.22 29.38 0.56
C MET A 503 -21.70 30.62 1.31
N SER A 504 -22.53 30.41 2.32
CA SER A 504 -22.89 31.42 3.31
C SER A 504 -23.17 30.75 4.66
N ALA A 505 -23.19 31.54 5.71
CA ALA A 505 -23.53 31.07 7.05
C ALA A 505 -24.60 31.97 7.66
N ASP A 506 -25.46 31.41 8.51
CA ASP A 506 -26.39 32.16 9.33
C ASP A 506 -26.43 31.59 10.76
N SER A 507 -27.34 32.08 11.59
CA SER A 507 -27.47 31.61 12.98
C SER A 507 -27.84 30.11 13.13
N ARG A 508 -28.28 29.46 12.05
CA ARG A 508 -28.72 28.05 12.04
C ARG A 508 -27.63 27.09 11.60
N GLY A 509 -26.76 27.51 10.68
CA GLY A 509 -25.71 26.64 10.17
C GLY A 509 -24.92 27.23 9.00
N TRP A 510 -24.12 26.36 8.40
CA TRP A 510 -23.37 26.59 7.19
C TRP A 510 -24.13 26.05 5.97
N HIS A 511 -24.25 26.88 4.94
CA HIS A 511 -25.00 26.61 3.73
C HIS A 511 -24.05 26.57 2.54
N VAL A 512 -24.07 25.46 1.80
CA VAL A 512 -23.25 25.27 0.61
C VAL A 512 -24.17 25.01 -0.58
N TYR A 513 -23.94 25.72 -1.68
CA TYR A 513 -24.68 25.53 -2.92
C TYR A 513 -23.71 25.23 -4.05
N VAL A 514 -23.83 24.06 -4.66
CA VAL A 514 -23.02 23.63 -5.80
C VAL A 514 -23.91 23.64 -7.04
N HIS A 515 -23.44 24.31 -8.08
CA HIS A 515 -24.06 24.32 -9.39
C HIS A 515 -23.24 23.43 -10.34
N CYS A 516 -23.82 22.31 -10.76
CA CYS A 516 -23.24 21.34 -11.68
C CYS A 516 -23.92 21.44 -13.05
N GLN A 517 -23.21 21.98 -14.05
CA GLN A 517 -23.75 22.10 -15.41
C GLN A 517 -23.82 20.72 -16.09
N ASP A 518 -24.95 20.41 -16.71
CA ASP A 518 -25.18 19.15 -17.43
C ASP A 518 -26.07 19.43 -18.64
N ASP A 519 -25.60 19.09 -19.84
CA ASP A 519 -26.31 19.31 -21.10
C ASP A 519 -27.37 18.22 -21.41
N GLN A 520 -27.51 17.22 -20.54
CA GLN A 520 -28.43 16.09 -20.70
C GLN A 520 -29.29 15.87 -19.44
N VAL A 521 -29.66 16.93 -18.73
CA VAL A 521 -30.51 16.88 -17.53
C VAL A 521 -31.75 15.99 -17.74
N GLU A 522 -32.47 16.15 -18.85
CA GLU A 522 -33.66 15.35 -19.16
C GLU A 522 -33.35 13.86 -19.31
N GLN A 523 -32.23 13.50 -19.96
CA GLN A 523 -31.83 12.10 -20.13
C GLN A 523 -31.37 11.49 -18.81
N VAL A 524 -30.71 12.27 -17.95
CA VAL A 524 -30.30 11.85 -16.61
C VAL A 524 -31.53 11.61 -15.72
N LEU A 525 -32.49 12.54 -15.72
CA LEU A 525 -33.75 12.39 -14.99
C LEU A 525 -34.58 11.19 -15.48
N ALA A 526 -34.54 10.90 -16.78
CA ALA A 526 -35.20 9.74 -17.38
C ALA A 526 -34.45 8.41 -17.16
N GLY A 527 -33.25 8.43 -16.54
CA GLY A 527 -32.40 7.24 -16.36
C GLY A 527 -31.76 6.71 -17.64
N LEU A 528 -31.75 7.51 -18.71
CA LEU A 528 -31.18 7.18 -20.02
C LEU A 528 -29.68 7.50 -20.11
N ALA A 529 -29.19 8.40 -19.26
CA ALA A 529 -27.78 8.77 -19.18
C ALA A 529 -27.27 8.66 -17.75
N LYS A 530 -25.98 8.34 -17.59
CA LYS A 530 -25.30 8.44 -16.30
C LYS A 530 -25.14 9.91 -15.92
N SER A 531 -25.36 10.19 -14.64
CA SER A 531 -25.13 11.48 -14.00
C SER A 531 -23.68 11.61 -13.49
N GLY A 532 -23.38 12.76 -12.89
CA GLY A 532 -22.18 12.96 -12.09
C GLY A 532 -22.36 12.64 -10.61
N SER A 533 -21.27 12.72 -9.85
CA SER A 533 -21.29 12.68 -8.39
C SER A 533 -20.34 13.73 -7.80
N LEU A 534 -20.61 14.10 -6.56
CA LEU A 534 -19.76 14.98 -5.77
C LEU A 534 -19.16 14.15 -4.64
N GLU A 535 -17.86 14.26 -4.41
CA GLU A 535 -17.15 13.72 -3.25
C GLU A 535 -16.54 14.89 -2.48
N MET A 536 -16.96 15.08 -1.24
CA MET A 536 -16.66 16.30 -0.49
C MET A 536 -16.15 15.99 0.91
N TYR A 537 -15.46 16.97 1.46
CA TYR A 537 -14.79 16.87 2.74
C TYR A 537 -14.83 18.20 3.47
N PHE A 538 -14.87 18.16 4.80
CA PHE A 538 -14.44 19.32 5.59
C PHE A 538 -13.78 18.93 6.92
N VAL A 539 -13.01 19.86 7.48
CA VAL A 539 -12.38 19.74 8.79
C VAL A 539 -12.76 20.98 9.63
N PRO A 540 -13.48 20.81 10.75
CA PRO A 540 -13.93 21.92 11.61
C PRO A 540 -12.80 22.41 12.53
N GLY A 541 -11.70 22.88 11.95
CA GLY A 541 -10.53 23.35 12.69
C GLY A 541 -9.26 22.54 12.44
N LYS A 542 -8.13 23.01 12.97
CA LYS A 542 -6.82 22.38 12.75
C LYS A 542 -6.64 21.19 13.70
N GLY A 543 -6.33 20.01 13.14
CA GLY A 543 -6.06 18.80 13.92
C GLY A 543 -7.29 17.95 14.24
N GLU A 544 -8.47 18.40 13.83
CA GLU A 544 -9.73 17.69 14.02
C GLU A 544 -9.92 16.54 13.03
N CYS A 545 -10.77 15.58 13.38
CA CYS A 545 -11.21 14.55 12.43
C CYS A 545 -12.01 15.22 11.30
N TYR A 546 -11.77 14.77 10.07
CA TYR A 546 -12.49 15.26 8.90
C TYR A 546 -13.78 14.48 8.69
N TYR A 547 -14.72 15.14 8.04
CA TYR A 547 -15.92 14.51 7.50
C TYR A 547 -15.74 14.27 6.00
N GLN A 548 -16.30 13.17 5.51
CA GLN A 548 -16.37 12.85 4.08
C GLN A 548 -17.77 12.36 3.73
N TRP A 549 -18.30 12.88 2.62
CA TRP A 549 -19.56 12.40 2.08
C TRP A 549 -19.56 12.45 0.54
N MET A 550 -20.42 11.63 -0.05
CA MET A 550 -20.61 11.54 -1.48
C MET A 550 -22.08 11.65 -1.86
N ILE A 551 -22.36 12.39 -2.92
CA ILE A 551 -23.71 12.62 -3.45
C ILE A 551 -23.72 12.22 -4.92
N THR A 552 -24.66 11.37 -5.33
CA THR A 552 -24.84 10.97 -6.73
C THR A 552 -26.04 11.72 -7.32
N LEU A 553 -25.83 12.52 -8.37
CA LEU A 553 -26.91 13.29 -8.97
C LEU A 553 -27.87 12.37 -9.74
N PRO A 554 -29.16 12.71 -9.89
CA PRO A 554 -29.90 13.74 -9.18
C PRO A 554 -30.41 13.27 -7.80
N SER A 555 -29.94 12.13 -7.31
CA SER A 555 -30.43 11.49 -6.08
C SER A 555 -29.93 12.21 -4.82
N GLU A 556 -30.84 12.52 -3.91
CA GLU A 556 -30.51 13.05 -2.58
C GLU A 556 -29.84 12.02 -1.65
N LYS A 557 -29.80 10.75 -2.05
CA LYS A 557 -29.06 9.71 -1.31
C LYS A 557 -27.59 10.11 -1.18
N THR A 558 -27.18 10.25 0.07
CA THR A 558 -25.82 10.61 0.45
C THR A 558 -25.14 9.42 1.10
N ASN A 559 -23.87 9.18 0.76
CA ASN A 559 -23.03 8.17 1.39
C ASN A 559 -22.00 8.85 2.28
N PHE A 560 -22.02 8.56 3.58
CA PHE A 560 -21.08 9.13 4.56
C PHE A 560 -19.98 8.13 4.87
N ILE A 561 -18.74 8.60 4.96
CA ILE A 561 -17.59 7.79 5.32
C ILE A 561 -17.10 8.22 6.71
N GLU A 562 -17.29 7.34 7.69
CA GLU A 562 -16.93 7.58 9.08
C GLU A 562 -15.46 7.24 9.32
N TRP A 563 -14.64 8.25 9.59
CA TRP A 563 -13.20 8.11 9.85
C TRP A 563 -12.84 8.03 11.33
N MET A 564 -13.84 8.20 12.20
CA MET A 564 -13.70 8.11 13.64
C MET A 564 -14.94 7.42 14.23
N SER A 565 -14.76 6.69 15.33
CA SER A 565 -15.90 6.20 16.09
C SER A 565 -16.58 7.35 16.83
N PRO A 566 -17.93 7.38 16.89
CA PRO A 566 -18.66 8.37 17.67
C PRO A 566 -18.11 8.48 19.08
N ASN A 567 -17.91 9.72 19.51
CA ASN A 567 -17.50 10.06 20.86
C ASN A 567 -17.98 11.47 21.18
N ARG A 568 -17.75 11.92 22.41
CA ARG A 568 -18.18 13.25 22.89
C ARG A 568 -17.80 14.43 21.98
N ASN A 569 -16.71 14.29 21.23
CA ASN A 569 -16.19 15.32 20.34
C ASN A 569 -16.31 14.94 18.85
N TYR A 570 -17.07 13.90 18.50
CA TYR A 570 -17.29 13.48 17.11
C TYR A 570 -18.70 12.89 16.93
N ARG A 571 -19.50 13.54 16.09
CA ARG A 571 -20.88 13.19 15.78
C ARG A 571 -20.95 12.69 14.35
N LYS A 572 -21.75 11.67 14.09
CA LYS A 572 -21.97 11.23 12.70
C LYS A 572 -22.71 12.31 11.94
N MET A 573 -22.36 12.49 10.67
CA MET A 573 -22.92 13.56 9.86
C MET A 573 -24.33 13.26 9.36
N ASP A 574 -24.66 11.97 9.16
CA ASP A 574 -25.93 11.50 8.62
C ASP A 574 -27.15 11.94 9.44
N ASP A 575 -26.99 12.05 10.76
CA ASP A 575 -28.04 12.51 11.68
C ASP A 575 -28.39 14.01 11.55
N TYR A 576 -27.50 14.82 10.94
CA TYR A 576 -27.60 16.29 10.93
C TYR A 576 -27.70 16.90 9.52
N PHE A 577 -27.04 16.27 8.55
CA PHE A 577 -26.86 16.81 7.22
C PHE A 577 -28.17 16.82 6.42
N LYS A 578 -28.40 17.92 5.70
CA LYS A 578 -29.52 18.01 4.75
C LYS A 578 -28.99 18.32 3.36
N VAL A 579 -29.55 17.65 2.37
CA VAL A 579 -29.31 17.91 0.96
C VAL A 579 -30.64 18.09 0.24
N GLU A 580 -30.67 19.00 -0.72
CA GLU A 580 -31.74 19.13 -1.71
C GLU A 580 -31.09 19.19 -3.09
N ILE A 581 -31.60 18.41 -4.04
CA ILE A 581 -31.10 18.39 -5.42
C ILE A 581 -32.27 18.64 -6.36
N ALA A 582 -32.12 19.64 -7.23
CA ALA A 582 -33.15 19.96 -8.21
C ALA A 582 -32.52 20.33 -9.57
N PRO A 583 -33.20 20.01 -10.69
CA PRO A 583 -32.81 20.51 -12.00
C PRO A 583 -32.93 22.04 -12.03
N VAL A 584 -32.02 22.68 -12.76
CA VAL A 584 -31.96 24.13 -13.03
C VAL A 584 -31.65 24.32 -14.52
N ASP A 585 -31.77 25.55 -15.03
CA ASP A 585 -31.77 25.85 -16.47
C ASP A 585 -30.62 25.19 -17.28
N ASP A 586 -29.41 25.09 -16.72
CA ASP A 586 -28.23 24.53 -17.39
C ASP A 586 -27.61 23.32 -16.65
N GLY A 587 -28.34 22.66 -15.75
CA GLY A 587 -27.82 21.51 -15.02
C GLY A 587 -28.59 21.14 -13.75
N PHE A 588 -27.85 20.90 -12.67
CA PHE A 588 -28.38 20.57 -11.35
C PHE A 588 -27.86 21.56 -10.30
N GLY A 589 -28.77 22.03 -9.45
CA GLY A 589 -28.44 22.69 -8.19
C GLY A 589 -28.40 21.68 -7.06
N VAL A 590 -27.33 21.72 -6.26
CA VAL A 590 -27.15 20.88 -5.06
C VAL A 590 -26.99 21.79 -3.86
N TYR A 591 -28.02 21.84 -3.03
CA TYR A 591 -27.99 22.57 -1.77
C TYR A 591 -27.63 21.61 -0.63
N MET A 592 -26.70 22.02 0.22
CA MET A 592 -26.28 21.29 1.41
C MET A 592 -26.33 22.20 2.63
N PHE A 593 -26.76 21.65 3.75
CA PHE A 593 -26.87 22.36 5.01
C PHE A 593 -26.23 21.57 6.16
N PHE A 594 -25.30 22.23 6.84
CA PHE A 594 -24.60 21.74 8.02
C PHE A 594 -25.04 22.56 9.22
N PRO A 595 -25.93 22.04 10.08
CA PRO A 595 -26.38 22.79 11.22
C PRO A 595 -25.27 22.88 12.28
N TRP A 596 -25.24 23.98 13.05
CA TRP A 596 -24.16 24.23 14.01
C TRP A 596 -24.09 23.21 15.16
N ASP A 597 -25.16 22.46 15.42
CA ASP A 597 -25.19 21.39 16.43
C ASP A 597 -24.32 20.17 16.04
N LEU A 598 -24.03 19.97 14.75
CA LEU A 598 -23.07 18.96 14.30
C LEU A 598 -21.66 19.21 14.89
N VAL A 599 -21.29 20.49 15.05
CA VAL A 599 -19.94 20.95 15.45
C VAL A 599 -20.03 22.01 16.54
N TYR A 600 -20.95 21.87 17.49
CA TYR A 600 -21.21 22.90 18.51
C TYR A 600 -19.98 23.18 19.39
N ASP A 601 -19.11 22.19 19.54
CA ASP A 601 -17.85 22.22 20.28
C ASP A 601 -16.69 22.81 19.46
N LYS A 602 -16.92 23.07 18.18
CA LYS A 602 -15.93 23.51 17.19
C LYS A 602 -16.51 24.60 16.29
N LEU A 603 -17.25 25.54 16.88
CA LEU A 603 -17.83 26.67 16.15
C LEU A 603 -16.72 27.56 15.57
N PRO A 604 -16.91 28.14 14.36
CA PRO A 604 -15.90 29.01 13.77
C PRO A 604 -15.78 30.32 14.56
N GLN A 605 -14.58 30.89 14.55
CA GLN A 605 -14.27 32.24 15.01
C GLN A 605 -14.03 33.19 13.82
N GLU A 606 -13.99 34.50 14.08
CA GLU A 606 -13.73 35.50 13.04
C GLU A 606 -12.37 35.22 12.36
N GLY A 607 -12.40 34.99 11.05
CA GLY A 607 -11.20 34.73 10.25
C GLY A 607 -10.70 33.29 10.29
N ASP A 608 -11.38 32.38 10.99
CA ASP A 608 -11.01 30.95 11.02
C ASP A 608 -10.97 30.35 9.63
N LEU A 609 -9.99 29.46 9.43
CA LEU A 609 -9.79 28.71 8.19
C LEU A 609 -10.15 27.24 8.41
N TRP A 610 -11.32 26.84 7.94
CA TRP A 610 -11.70 25.44 7.89
C TRP A 610 -11.24 24.82 6.59
N THR A 611 -10.88 23.54 6.64
CA THR A 611 -10.51 22.82 5.42
C THR A 611 -11.78 22.36 4.73
N PHE A 612 -11.89 22.56 3.42
CA PHE A 612 -12.98 22.04 2.59
C PHE A 612 -12.42 21.52 1.27
N GLY A 613 -12.85 20.32 0.87
CA GLY A 613 -12.51 19.72 -0.41
C GLY A 613 -13.77 19.40 -1.18
N LEU A 614 -13.76 19.63 -2.49
CA LEU A 614 -14.84 19.23 -3.39
C LEU A 614 -14.25 18.60 -4.63
N VAL A 615 -14.62 17.35 -4.89
CA VAL A 615 -14.32 16.64 -6.12
C VAL A 615 -15.62 16.45 -6.90
N ASN A 616 -15.67 17.00 -8.10
CA ASN A 616 -16.75 16.85 -9.05
C ASN A 616 -16.38 15.74 -10.05
N TRP A 617 -17.06 14.61 -9.96
CA TRP A 617 -16.96 13.51 -10.89
C TRP A 617 -18.06 13.65 -11.94
N SER A 618 -17.72 14.17 -13.12
CA SER A 618 -18.68 14.33 -14.21
C SER A 618 -18.29 13.49 -15.44
N ARG A 619 -19.18 13.47 -16.44
CA ARG A 619 -18.87 12.85 -17.76
C ARG A 619 -17.68 13.51 -18.45
N SER A 620 -17.37 14.75 -18.07
CA SER A 620 -16.23 15.53 -18.55
C SER A 620 -14.93 15.24 -17.80
N GLY A 621 -14.91 14.29 -16.86
CA GLY A 621 -13.75 13.95 -16.04
C GLY A 621 -13.93 14.33 -14.56
N GLY A 622 -12.89 14.04 -13.77
CA GLY A 622 -12.82 14.46 -12.37
C GLY A 622 -12.15 15.81 -12.23
N PHE A 623 -12.75 16.71 -11.44
CA PHE A 623 -12.19 18.01 -11.11
C PHE A 623 -12.22 18.23 -9.60
N THR A 624 -11.20 18.86 -9.05
CA THR A 624 -11.08 19.03 -7.60
C THR A 624 -10.77 20.49 -7.25
N TRP A 625 -11.39 20.97 -6.18
CA TRP A 625 -11.12 22.29 -5.61
C TRP A 625 -10.15 22.16 -4.44
N GLY A 626 -8.98 22.77 -4.62
CA GLY A 626 -7.92 22.74 -3.63
C GLY A 626 -7.33 21.36 -3.40
N SER A 627 -7.40 20.39 -4.31
CA SER A 627 -6.60 19.17 -4.16
C SER A 627 -6.10 18.68 -5.50
N GLY A 628 -5.10 17.80 -5.51
CA GLY A 628 -4.79 16.99 -6.70
C GLY A 628 -5.34 15.56 -6.62
N GLN A 629 -5.70 15.10 -5.41
CA GLN A 629 -6.07 13.72 -5.08
C GLN A 629 -7.02 13.67 -3.85
N VAL A 630 -7.74 12.56 -3.67
CA VAL A 630 -8.48 12.26 -2.43
C VAL A 630 -7.51 12.06 -1.24
N HIS A 631 -7.97 12.37 -0.03
CA HIS A 631 -7.22 12.28 1.24
C HIS A 631 -5.96 13.17 1.37
N GLU A 632 -5.67 14.05 0.41
CA GLU A 632 -4.66 15.12 0.57
C GLU A 632 -5.25 16.32 1.33
N LEU A 633 -5.65 16.15 2.59
CA LEU A 633 -6.32 17.18 3.40
C LEU A 633 -5.50 18.48 3.55
N ASN A 634 -4.17 18.39 3.54
CA ASN A 634 -3.28 19.55 3.55
C ASN A 634 -3.36 20.35 2.24
N LYS A 635 -3.68 19.66 1.15
CA LYS A 635 -4.10 20.14 -0.18
C LYS A 635 -5.26 21.12 -0.09
N PHE A 636 -6.32 20.60 0.51
CA PHE A 636 -7.70 21.07 0.40
C PHE A 636 -7.83 22.57 0.60
N GLY A 637 -8.78 23.16 -0.15
CA GLY A 637 -9.08 24.58 -0.03
C GLY A 637 -9.54 24.93 1.38
N LYS A 638 -9.55 26.23 1.66
CA LYS A 638 -9.90 26.78 2.96
C LYS A 638 -11.14 27.64 2.87
N VAL A 639 -12.04 27.47 3.82
CA VAL A 639 -13.19 28.33 4.01
C VAL A 639 -12.85 29.30 5.12
N LYS A 640 -12.79 30.58 4.78
CA LYS A 640 -12.60 31.67 5.73
C LYS A 640 -13.95 32.20 6.17
N PHE A 641 -14.30 32.05 7.45
CA PHE A 641 -15.54 32.61 7.98
C PHE A 641 -15.36 34.08 8.36
N THR A 642 -16.31 34.93 7.96
CA THR A 642 -16.28 36.38 8.24
C THR A 642 -17.62 36.91 8.73
N GLY A 643 -17.57 37.93 9.57
CA GLY A 643 -18.75 38.51 10.24
C GLY A 643 -19.31 37.65 11.38
N VAL A 644 -18.54 36.67 11.86
CA VAL A 644 -18.91 35.65 12.85
C VAL A 644 -19.36 36.29 14.17
N ASP A 645 -18.60 37.27 14.67
CA ASP A 645 -18.81 37.89 15.97
C ASP A 645 -20.22 38.51 16.12
N LYS A 646 -20.77 39.05 15.02
CA LYS A 646 -22.12 39.61 14.99
C LYS A 646 -23.20 38.55 15.28
N TYR A 647 -23.01 37.30 14.82
CA TYR A 647 -24.05 36.27 14.82
C TYR A 647 -23.84 35.19 15.88
N MET A 648 -22.63 35.05 16.42
CA MET A 648 -22.32 34.06 17.45
C MET A 648 -23.28 34.12 18.67
N PRO A 649 -23.71 35.30 19.16
CA PRO A 649 -24.75 35.38 20.19
C PRO A 649 -26.03 34.61 19.84
N ALA A 650 -26.52 34.75 18.61
CA ALA A 650 -27.72 34.06 18.13
C ALA A 650 -27.49 32.55 17.94
N VAL A 651 -26.31 32.15 17.45
CA VAL A 651 -25.90 30.75 17.32
C VAL A 651 -25.92 30.06 18.69
N ARG A 652 -25.25 30.64 19.69
CA ARG A 652 -25.20 30.07 21.05
C ARG A 652 -26.58 29.95 21.67
N ARG A 653 -27.43 30.99 21.56
CA ARG A 653 -28.81 30.93 22.04
C ARG A 653 -29.59 29.78 21.38
N ALA A 654 -29.46 29.59 20.07
CA ALA A 654 -30.12 28.50 19.36
C ALA A 654 -29.61 27.12 19.82
N LEU A 655 -28.29 26.99 20.04
CA LEU A 655 -27.67 25.75 20.51
C LEU A 655 -28.08 25.41 21.95
N VAL A 656 -28.18 26.38 22.85
CA VAL A 656 -28.70 26.19 24.22
C VAL A 656 -30.11 25.61 24.19
N MET A 657 -31.01 26.19 23.38
CA MET A 657 -32.39 25.71 23.26
C MET A 657 -32.45 24.27 22.72
N LYS A 658 -31.64 23.97 21.69
CA LYS A 658 -31.56 22.62 21.10
C LYS A 658 -30.97 21.60 22.07
N ALA A 659 -29.86 21.94 22.73
CA ALA A 659 -29.19 21.08 23.69
C ALA A 659 -30.14 20.70 24.83
N PHE A 660 -30.84 21.68 25.40
CA PHE A 660 -31.79 21.41 26.48
C PHE A 660 -32.98 20.55 26.01
N ALA A 661 -33.45 20.73 24.78
CA ALA A 661 -34.48 19.86 24.21
C ALA A 661 -33.99 18.42 24.05
N ASN A 662 -32.77 18.22 23.55
CA ASN A 662 -32.13 16.92 23.45
C ASN A 662 -31.95 16.26 24.83
N TYR A 663 -31.38 17.00 25.79
CA TYR A 663 -31.19 16.57 27.17
C TYR A 663 -32.50 16.10 27.81
N LYS A 664 -33.61 16.83 27.65
CA LYS A 664 -34.90 16.41 28.22
C LYS A 664 -35.36 15.05 27.70
N MET A 665 -35.07 14.74 26.44
CA MET A 665 -35.40 13.45 25.85
C MET A 665 -34.47 12.34 26.37
N THR A 666 -33.16 12.55 26.33
CA THR A 666 -32.16 11.55 26.72
C THR A 666 -32.16 11.29 28.23
N SER A 667 -32.29 12.33 29.06
CA SER A 667 -32.38 12.18 30.52
C SER A 667 -33.64 11.46 30.98
N ALA A 668 -34.78 11.64 30.30
CA ALA A 668 -36.00 10.89 30.60
C ALA A 668 -35.84 9.40 30.28
N ALA A 669 -35.21 9.08 29.14
CA ALA A 669 -34.89 7.70 28.76
C ALA A 669 -33.91 7.05 29.76
N ALA A 670 -32.82 7.74 30.10
CA ALA A 670 -31.84 7.28 31.07
C ALA A 670 -32.45 7.07 32.47
N THR A 671 -33.28 8.00 32.92
CA THR A 671 -34.00 7.89 34.20
C THR A 671 -34.89 6.64 34.22
N THR A 672 -35.65 6.41 33.16
CA THR A 672 -36.54 5.25 33.05
C THR A 672 -35.75 3.95 33.11
N PHE A 673 -34.61 3.87 32.42
CA PHE A 673 -33.77 2.67 32.39
C PHE A 673 -33.05 2.41 33.71
N TRP A 674 -32.32 3.39 34.24
CA TRP A 674 -31.44 3.18 35.41
C TRP A 674 -32.18 3.09 36.74
N LYS A 675 -33.39 3.64 36.84
CA LYS A 675 -34.26 3.53 38.01
C LYS A 675 -35.00 2.19 38.10
N ASP A 676 -35.07 1.43 37.01
CA ASP A 676 -35.77 0.14 36.96
C ASP A 676 -35.18 -0.86 37.97
N GLU A 677 -36.05 -1.51 38.75
CA GLU A 677 -35.63 -2.40 39.85
C GLU A 677 -35.03 -3.73 39.36
N VAL A 678 -35.28 -4.12 38.11
CA VAL A 678 -34.92 -5.43 37.56
C VAL A 678 -33.76 -5.32 36.56
N LYS A 679 -33.79 -4.30 35.70
CA LYS A 679 -32.85 -4.12 34.58
C LYS A 679 -31.84 -3.00 34.81
N GLY A 680 -32.12 -2.10 35.76
CA GLY A 680 -31.28 -0.94 36.06
C GLY A 680 -30.21 -1.18 37.13
N ASP A 681 -29.62 -0.08 37.60
CA ASP A 681 -28.74 -0.05 38.77
C ASP A 681 -29.15 1.16 39.62
N ARG A 682 -30.01 0.91 40.61
CA ARG A 682 -30.61 1.96 41.45
C ARG A 682 -29.58 2.69 42.29
N ASP A 683 -28.56 1.99 42.77
CA ASP A 683 -27.50 2.62 43.55
C ASP A 683 -26.72 3.62 42.70
N PHE A 684 -26.37 3.25 41.47
CA PHE A 684 -25.75 4.17 40.51
C PHE A 684 -26.67 5.34 40.17
N TYR A 685 -27.95 5.05 39.89
CA TYR A 685 -28.94 6.08 39.60
C TYR A 685 -29.04 7.11 40.73
N GLU A 686 -29.27 6.67 41.96
CA GLU A 686 -29.50 7.54 43.11
C GLU A 686 -28.24 8.31 43.53
N LYS A 687 -27.05 7.67 43.48
CA LYS A 687 -25.80 8.25 44.00
C LYS A 687 -25.00 9.06 42.98
N SER A 688 -25.13 8.76 41.68
CA SER A 688 -24.28 9.35 40.64
C SER A 688 -25.10 10.09 39.58
N LEU A 689 -26.17 9.48 39.05
CA LEU A 689 -26.88 10.06 37.91
C LEU A 689 -27.93 11.12 38.31
N LEU A 690 -28.70 10.88 39.36
CA LEU A 690 -29.76 11.79 39.82
C LEU A 690 -29.23 13.19 40.21
N PRO A 691 -28.10 13.33 40.94
CA PRO A 691 -27.55 14.66 41.27
C PRO A 691 -27.22 15.50 40.03
N GLU A 692 -26.67 14.88 38.98
CA GLU A 692 -26.37 15.58 37.72
C GLU A 692 -27.65 15.96 36.98
N ILE A 693 -28.67 15.09 36.95
CA ILE A 693 -29.99 15.41 36.38
C ILE A 693 -30.64 16.61 37.10
N GLU A 694 -30.59 16.64 38.44
CA GLU A 694 -31.15 17.75 39.22
C GLU A 694 -30.42 19.07 38.93
N LYS A 695 -29.07 19.04 38.93
CA LYS A 695 -28.23 20.17 38.54
C LYS A 695 -28.58 20.70 37.14
N PHE A 696 -28.71 19.82 36.15
CA PHE A 696 -29.05 20.21 34.79
C PHE A 696 -30.49 20.69 34.64
N ASN A 697 -31.44 20.16 35.42
CA ASN A 697 -32.81 20.65 35.45
C ASN A 697 -32.88 22.07 36.03
N GLU A 698 -32.10 22.39 37.07
CA GLU A 698 -32.01 23.75 37.62
C GLU A 698 -31.46 24.74 36.58
N LEU A 699 -30.37 24.39 35.90
CA LEU A 699 -29.83 25.20 34.80
C LEU A 699 -30.86 25.36 33.66
N GLY A 700 -31.62 24.29 33.38
CA GLY A 700 -32.68 24.26 32.38
C GLY A 700 -33.80 25.27 32.60
N LYS A 701 -34.04 25.73 33.84
CA LYS A 701 -35.06 26.76 34.15
C LYS A 701 -34.76 28.12 33.51
N LEU A 702 -33.49 28.37 33.16
CA LEU A 702 -33.07 29.59 32.48
C LEU A 702 -33.34 29.54 30.97
N VAL A 703 -33.64 28.36 30.41
CA VAL A 703 -33.82 28.15 28.96
C VAL A 703 -35.21 28.60 28.53
N LYS A 704 -35.28 29.80 27.96
CA LYS A 704 -36.50 30.41 27.39
C LYS A 704 -36.17 31.27 26.16
N PRO A 705 -37.12 31.51 25.24
CA PRO A 705 -36.85 32.32 24.04
C PRO A 705 -36.29 33.71 24.35
N GLU A 706 -36.70 34.31 25.47
CA GLU A 706 -36.28 35.64 25.95
C GLU A 706 -35.09 35.60 26.92
N MET A 707 -34.26 34.54 26.93
CA MET A 707 -33.08 34.46 27.81
C MET A 707 -32.07 35.59 27.50
N THR A 708 -31.43 36.13 28.54
CA THR A 708 -30.40 37.16 28.34
C THR A 708 -29.20 36.57 27.61
N GLN A 709 -28.37 37.41 26.97
CA GLN A 709 -27.16 36.92 26.32
C GLN A 709 -26.17 36.32 27.34
N ALA A 710 -26.07 36.91 28.52
CA ALA A 710 -25.24 36.40 29.61
C ALA A 710 -25.70 34.99 30.05
N ASP A 711 -27.01 34.76 30.16
CA ASP A 711 -27.54 33.42 30.47
C ASP A 711 -27.22 32.44 29.34
N ALA A 712 -27.40 32.83 28.08
CA ALA A 712 -27.11 31.99 26.92
C ALA A 712 -25.63 31.60 26.87
N ASP A 713 -24.70 32.54 27.07
CA ASP A 713 -23.26 32.26 27.08
C ASP A 713 -22.87 31.36 28.26
N MET A 714 -23.42 31.61 29.45
CA MET A 714 -23.18 30.78 30.63
C MET A 714 -23.67 29.33 30.43
N LEU A 715 -24.89 29.16 29.91
CA LEU A 715 -25.44 27.83 29.64
C LEU A 715 -24.69 27.12 28.51
N PHE A 716 -24.26 27.87 27.49
CA PHE A 716 -23.45 27.33 26.42
C PHE A 716 -22.12 26.76 26.91
N GLU A 717 -21.45 27.46 27.83
CA GLU A 717 -20.19 26.99 28.41
C GLU A 717 -20.39 25.84 29.41
N LYS A 718 -21.38 25.95 30.30
CA LYS A 718 -21.51 25.07 31.47
C LYS A 718 -22.45 23.88 31.31
N ALA A 719 -23.39 23.94 30.38
CA ALA A 719 -24.48 22.95 30.28
C ALA A 719 -24.54 22.27 28.92
N VAL A 720 -24.35 23.01 27.82
CA VAL A 720 -24.46 22.47 26.46
C VAL A 720 -23.56 21.24 26.22
N PRO A 721 -22.29 21.18 26.66
CA PRO A 721 -21.45 20.01 26.45
C PRO A 721 -21.95 18.72 27.10
N ASP A 722 -22.71 18.80 28.18
CA ASP A 722 -23.33 17.65 28.85
C ASP A 722 -24.75 17.40 28.32
N TRP A 723 -25.49 18.46 27.98
CA TRP A 723 -26.84 18.35 27.43
C TRP A 723 -26.87 17.73 26.02
N MET A 724 -25.91 18.08 25.17
CA MET A 724 -25.80 17.48 23.84
C MET A 724 -25.35 16.01 23.92
N GLU A 725 -24.49 15.68 24.87
CA GLU A 725 -23.77 14.40 24.95
C GLU A 725 -24.19 13.58 26.18
N PHE A 726 -25.44 13.72 26.62
CA PHE A 726 -25.89 13.19 27.91
C PHE A 726 -25.70 11.67 28.06
N ASP A 727 -25.90 10.91 26.98
CA ASP A 727 -25.67 9.45 27.00
C ASP A 727 -24.20 9.08 27.26
N TYR A 728 -23.26 9.89 26.75
CA TYR A 728 -21.84 9.73 27.07
C TYR A 728 -21.56 10.09 28.52
N LEU A 729 -22.14 11.19 29.03
CA LEU A 729 -22.01 11.54 30.45
C LEU A 729 -22.51 10.39 31.35
N VAL A 730 -23.66 9.78 31.04
CA VAL A 730 -24.16 8.62 31.79
C VAL A 730 -23.15 7.47 31.77
N SER A 731 -22.53 7.20 30.62
CA SER A 731 -21.52 6.14 30.47
C SER A 731 -20.24 6.44 31.25
N GLU A 732 -19.80 7.70 31.27
CA GLU A 732 -18.65 8.20 32.04
C GLU A 732 -18.90 8.04 33.55
N LEU A 733 -20.04 8.56 34.04
CA LEU A 733 -20.46 8.43 35.44
C LEU A 733 -20.56 6.96 35.86
N ARG A 734 -21.07 6.10 34.96
CA ARG A 734 -21.19 4.66 35.24
C ARG A 734 -19.83 4.00 35.35
N THR A 735 -18.90 4.36 34.47
CA THR A 735 -17.54 3.84 34.50
C THR A 735 -16.85 4.23 35.80
N GLU A 736 -16.91 5.50 36.17
CA GLU A 736 -16.35 6.01 37.43
C GLU A 736 -16.95 5.30 38.65
N TYR A 737 -18.28 5.18 38.70
CA TYR A 737 -18.97 4.47 39.79
C TYR A 737 -18.48 3.02 39.93
N LEU A 738 -18.32 2.30 38.82
CA LEU A 738 -17.86 0.91 38.82
C LEU A 738 -16.39 0.79 39.23
N GLN A 739 -15.53 1.69 38.76
CA GLN A 739 -14.13 1.74 39.17
C GLN A 739 -14.02 1.97 40.68
N ASN A 740 -14.75 2.94 41.21
CA ASN A 740 -14.78 3.23 42.64
C ASN A 740 -15.33 2.07 43.48
N LYS A 741 -16.30 1.32 42.94
CA LYS A 741 -16.91 0.19 43.62
C LYS A 741 -16.02 -1.06 43.65
N PHE A 742 -15.21 -1.29 42.62
CA PHE A 742 -14.54 -2.58 42.42
C PHE A 742 -13.00 -2.53 42.34
N LEU A 743 -12.38 -1.38 42.06
CA LEU A 743 -10.94 -1.29 41.81
C LEU A 743 -10.17 -0.49 42.87
N THR A 744 -10.85 0.25 43.74
CA THR A 744 -10.20 1.10 44.76
C THR A 744 -10.15 0.47 46.15
N GLN A 745 -10.17 -0.88 46.25
CA GLN A 745 -9.94 -1.62 47.50
C GLN A 745 -8.46 -1.89 47.76
#